data_AF-A0A972CK46-F1
#
_entry.id   AF-A0A972CK46-F1
#
_cell.length_a   1.000
_cell.length_b   1.000
_cell.length_c   1.000
_cell.angle_alpha   90.00
_cell.angle_beta   90.00
_cell.angle_gamma   90.00
#
_symmetry.space_group_name_H-M   'P 1'
#
loop_
_entity.id
_entity.type
_entity.pdbx_description
1 polymer ?
#
loop_
_entity_poly.entity_id
_entity_poly.type
_entity_poly.pdbx_seq_one_letter_code
_entity_poly.pdbx_strand_id
1 'polypeptide(L)'
;MALDKEKYRRLALDLGASDVGFCSAEDLDYYAYREPLSFEEKSLEKKTSPRAHFPQARGILAIVKSFDLFNNNLTNNQFKVASSSPRDYHLEVVEILNSLAAELANEGVASKAICDKEGLMDKEVARRAGLGFIGKNTLLIHPRLGSALNIGYLLLDTEVEADEIIEGDCGTCRRCIEACPQQVISEYRLDAKDCLSYLSQASHSFYTNLQGFIYGCDICMRACPFNRVKDSNEELVFYEEDFSFLSKRAFRREYRERDFAWIGKDRICRNIDWNKKERSMENIHELKFLEDKVEELKEQGVYRTLPVMLGANGPVINLDGKEVINLSSNNYLGFANHPRLKKAAIEAVEKYGVGPGAVRTINGNMDLHVELEERLAKFKEEEAVTVYQSGFNCNAGTIQAITEKGDLIISDELNHASIIDGVRLSRADKAVFKHSDMADLERVLKENQGKYNTTLIITDGVFSMDGDLAKLPEIVELAEKYGALTYVDDAHGSGVLGNRGRGTVDHFGLHGRIDFIIGTLSKGFGVLGGYVASRQVTKEWLSHRGRPILFSTSLPPAVVAPLIEALNILEETDEYTVRLWDNAKFFKEELGKLGFNTGHSETPITPVIIGDEAKAVQFSKELLKRGVFASAIVFPTVPVGTGRLRCMITAEHSKEDLKKAVGIFEEVGKKMGLI
;
A
#
# COMPACT_ATOMS: atom_id res chain seq x y z
N MET A 1 6.00 -52.72 -17.34
CA MET A 1 7.33 -52.44 -17.92
C MET A 1 8.30 -52.33 -16.76
N ALA A 2 9.50 -52.89 -16.86
CA ALA A 2 10.52 -52.64 -15.85
C ALA A 2 11.00 -51.18 -16.00
N LEU A 3 11.06 -50.44 -14.90
CA LEU A 3 11.51 -49.06 -14.89
C LEU A 3 13.00 -48.97 -15.28
N ASP A 4 13.36 -48.10 -16.22
CA ASP A 4 14.75 -47.85 -16.59
C ASP A 4 15.45 -47.01 -15.49
N LYS A 5 16.04 -47.70 -14.50
CA LYS A 5 16.73 -47.03 -13.37
C LYS A 5 17.80 -46.06 -13.83
N GLU A 6 18.56 -46.39 -14.87
CA GLU A 6 19.67 -45.55 -15.35
C GLU A 6 19.18 -44.27 -16.03
N LYS A 7 18.05 -44.33 -16.76
CA LYS A 7 17.39 -43.13 -17.27
C LYS A 7 17.04 -42.16 -16.13
N TYR A 8 16.36 -42.67 -15.09
CA TYR A 8 15.88 -41.83 -13.99
C TYR A 8 16.99 -41.34 -13.07
N ARG A 9 18.08 -42.11 -12.89
CA ARG A 9 19.31 -41.63 -12.23
C ARG A 9 19.86 -40.39 -12.94
N ARG A 10 20.07 -40.47 -14.27
CA ARG A 10 20.60 -39.33 -15.05
C ARG A 10 19.66 -38.14 -15.01
N LEU A 11 18.37 -38.37 -15.24
CA LEU A 11 17.38 -37.29 -15.26
C LEU A 11 17.31 -36.56 -13.91
N ALA A 12 17.31 -37.29 -12.79
CA ALA A 12 17.29 -36.67 -11.47
C ALA A 12 18.57 -35.88 -11.16
N LEU A 13 19.74 -36.38 -11.57
CA LEU A 13 21.01 -35.64 -11.47
C LEU A 13 21.01 -34.37 -12.33
N ASP A 14 20.49 -34.45 -13.57
CA ASP A 14 20.36 -33.31 -14.48
C ASP A 14 19.40 -32.24 -13.93
N LEU A 15 18.35 -32.66 -13.22
CA LEU A 15 17.41 -31.80 -12.51
C LEU A 15 17.99 -31.22 -11.20
N GLY A 16 19.18 -31.67 -10.77
CA GLY A 16 19.90 -31.12 -9.63
C GLY A 16 19.80 -31.92 -8.33
N ALA A 17 19.41 -33.19 -8.38
CA ALA A 17 19.64 -34.13 -7.27
C ALA A 17 21.15 -34.40 -7.09
N SER A 18 21.58 -34.74 -5.88
CA SER A 18 22.98 -35.12 -5.60
C SER A 18 23.23 -36.62 -5.68
N ASP A 19 22.23 -37.43 -5.34
CA ASP A 19 22.22 -38.88 -5.60
C ASP A 19 20.78 -39.40 -5.62
N VAL A 20 20.60 -40.62 -6.16
CA VAL A 20 19.29 -41.24 -6.44
C VAL A 20 19.35 -42.71 -6.06
N GLY A 21 18.26 -43.26 -5.53
CA GLY A 21 18.20 -44.64 -5.08
C GLY A 21 16.81 -45.24 -5.29
N PHE A 22 16.73 -46.56 -5.33
CA PHE A 22 15.49 -47.30 -5.54
C PHE A 22 15.29 -48.35 -4.45
N CYS A 23 14.05 -48.53 -3.99
CA CYS A 23 13.69 -49.64 -3.09
C CYS A 23 12.23 -50.09 -3.29
N SER A 24 11.85 -51.24 -2.72
CA SER A 24 10.47 -51.70 -2.72
C SER A 24 9.59 -50.85 -1.78
N ALA A 25 8.29 -50.71 -2.10
CA ALA A 25 7.34 -50.01 -1.25
C ALA A 25 6.78 -50.89 -0.11
N GLU A 26 7.65 -51.66 0.52
CA GLU A 26 7.33 -52.47 1.70
C GLU A 26 7.21 -51.60 2.96
N ASP A 27 6.54 -52.13 3.98
CA ASP A 27 6.43 -51.42 5.25
C ASP A 27 7.82 -51.22 5.86
N LEU A 28 8.07 -49.99 6.29
CA LEU A 28 9.33 -49.54 6.84
C LEU A 28 9.45 -49.97 8.29
N ASP A 29 10.65 -50.34 8.70
CA ASP A 29 10.91 -50.69 10.08
C ASP A 29 10.82 -49.45 10.96
N TYR A 30 9.87 -49.42 11.89
CA TYR A 30 9.76 -48.33 12.84
C TYR A 30 10.78 -48.48 13.96
N TYR A 31 11.84 -47.70 13.90
CA TYR A 31 12.75 -47.51 15.02
C TYR A 31 12.38 -46.20 15.70
N ALA A 32 11.60 -46.31 16.79
CA ALA A 32 11.12 -45.15 17.54
C ALA A 32 12.30 -44.44 18.22
N TYR A 33 12.93 -43.50 17.52
CA TYR A 33 14.04 -42.72 18.08
C TYR A 33 13.57 -41.69 19.14
N ARG A 34 12.25 -41.47 19.29
CA ARG A 34 11.63 -40.44 20.16
C ARG A 34 10.13 -40.62 20.37
N GLU A 35 9.56 -39.88 21.33
CA GLU A 35 8.13 -39.56 21.34
C GLU A 35 7.80 -38.50 20.26
N PRO A 36 6.68 -38.63 19.53
CA PRO A 36 6.29 -37.65 18.52
C PRO A 36 5.93 -36.30 19.13
N LEU A 37 6.47 -35.22 18.55
CA LEU A 37 6.11 -33.86 18.94
C LEU A 37 4.70 -33.50 18.46
N SER A 38 4.14 -32.42 19.00
CA SER A 38 2.75 -32.02 18.73
C SER A 38 2.43 -31.81 17.24
N PHE A 39 3.44 -31.54 16.41
CA PHE A 39 3.33 -31.29 14.98
C PHE A 39 3.66 -32.51 14.09
N GLU A 40 4.20 -33.60 14.66
CA GLU A 40 4.54 -34.79 13.89
C GLU A 40 3.31 -35.70 13.73
N GLU A 41 3.25 -36.48 12.65
CA GLU A 41 2.23 -37.51 12.48
C GLU A 41 2.27 -38.47 13.70
N LYS A 42 1.12 -38.89 14.19
CA LYS A 42 1.00 -39.74 15.39
C LYS A 42 0.62 -41.17 15.03
N SER A 43 0.03 -41.39 13.86
CA SER A 43 -0.29 -42.72 13.36
C SER A 43 0.97 -43.49 13.01
N LEU A 44 1.17 -44.64 13.65
CA LEU A 44 2.25 -45.56 13.33
C LEU A 44 2.13 -46.08 11.89
N GLU A 45 0.91 -46.41 11.46
CA GLU A 45 0.62 -46.90 10.11
C GLU A 45 1.06 -45.89 9.03
N LYS A 46 0.80 -44.59 9.23
CA LYS A 46 1.27 -43.55 8.30
C LYS A 46 2.78 -43.32 8.38
N LYS A 47 3.44 -43.64 9.49
CA LYS A 47 4.90 -43.51 9.61
C LYS A 47 5.65 -44.61 8.90
N THR A 48 5.05 -45.79 8.80
CA THR A 48 5.74 -46.99 8.33
C THR A 48 5.26 -47.46 6.98
N SER A 49 4.00 -47.23 6.60
CA SER A 49 3.45 -47.81 5.38
C SER A 49 3.43 -46.82 4.21
N PRO A 50 4.21 -47.06 3.14
CA PRO A 50 4.05 -46.32 1.89
C PRO A 50 2.60 -46.36 1.35
N ARG A 51 1.88 -47.47 1.58
CA ARG A 51 0.50 -47.66 1.10
C ARG A 51 -0.53 -46.82 1.84
N ALA A 52 -0.23 -46.38 3.06
CA ALA A 52 -1.06 -45.39 3.75
C ALA A 52 -1.07 -44.03 3.03
N HIS A 53 -0.03 -43.75 2.23
CA HIS A 53 0.10 -42.51 1.45
C HIS A 53 -0.28 -42.67 -0.02
N PHE A 54 -0.01 -43.84 -0.60
CA PHE A 54 -0.33 -44.17 -1.98
C PHE A 54 -0.73 -45.65 -2.05
N PRO A 55 -2.03 -46.00 -1.99
CA PRO A 55 -2.49 -47.37 -1.82
C PRO A 55 -1.95 -48.37 -2.85
N GLN A 56 -1.69 -47.91 -4.07
CA GLN A 56 -1.12 -48.70 -5.16
C GLN A 56 0.42 -48.78 -5.15
N ALA A 57 1.11 -48.26 -4.12
CA ALA A 57 2.57 -48.24 -4.08
C ALA A 57 3.18 -49.66 -4.13
N ARG A 58 4.14 -49.84 -5.06
CA ARG A 58 4.93 -51.05 -5.27
C ARG A 58 6.43 -50.78 -5.26
N GLY A 59 6.86 -49.60 -5.69
CA GLY A 59 8.27 -49.17 -5.72
C GLY A 59 8.47 -47.76 -5.19
N ILE A 60 9.70 -47.40 -4.87
CA ILE A 60 10.10 -46.07 -4.42
C ILE A 60 11.34 -45.62 -5.20
N LEU A 61 11.30 -44.40 -5.74
CA LEU A 61 12.46 -43.68 -6.25
C LEU A 61 12.78 -42.57 -5.24
N ALA A 62 13.91 -42.67 -4.55
CA ALA A 62 14.36 -41.67 -3.59
C ALA A 62 15.49 -40.83 -4.16
N ILE A 63 15.52 -39.56 -3.79
CA ILE A 63 16.59 -38.62 -4.11
C ILE A 63 17.14 -38.02 -2.82
N VAL A 64 18.43 -37.71 -2.84
CA VAL A 64 19.05 -36.83 -1.86
C VAL A 64 19.61 -35.61 -2.57
N LYS A 65 19.46 -34.44 -1.95
CA LYS A 65 20.09 -33.20 -2.39
C LYS A 65 20.96 -32.65 -1.26
N SER A 66 22.26 -32.55 -1.52
CA SER A 66 23.21 -31.95 -0.57
C SER A 66 23.06 -30.43 -0.53
N PHE A 67 23.23 -29.85 0.65
CA PHE A 67 23.29 -28.41 0.85
C PHE A 67 24.58 -28.01 1.56
N ASP A 68 25.00 -26.76 1.37
CA ASP A 68 26.23 -26.27 1.98
C ASP A 68 26.02 -25.94 3.46
N LEU A 69 26.60 -26.77 4.33
CA LEU A 69 26.55 -26.65 5.79
C LEU A 69 27.38 -25.47 6.33
N PHE A 70 28.24 -24.87 5.52
CA PHE A 70 29.17 -23.81 5.93
C PHE A 70 28.90 -22.47 5.22
N ASN A 71 27.98 -22.42 4.27
CA ASN A 71 27.57 -21.18 3.60
C ASN A 71 26.48 -20.46 4.42
N ASN A 72 26.90 -19.61 5.36
CA ASN A 72 25.98 -18.79 6.15
C ASN A 72 25.89 -17.35 5.57
N ASN A 73 25.00 -17.14 4.61
CA ASN A 73 24.70 -15.82 4.03
C ASN A 73 23.76 -14.94 4.90
N LEU A 74 23.58 -15.29 6.17
CA LEU A 74 22.73 -14.53 7.11
C LEU A 74 23.58 -14.18 8.33
N THR A 75 24.17 -12.99 8.34
CA THR A 75 25.03 -12.47 9.41
C THR A 75 24.20 -11.65 10.39
N ASN A 76 24.01 -12.13 11.64
CA ASN A 76 23.50 -11.36 12.80
C ASN A 76 23.85 -12.06 14.20
N ASN A 77 24.20 -11.32 15.28
CA ASN A 77 24.73 -11.70 16.63
C ASN A 77 23.66 -11.71 17.71
N GLN A 78 22.48 -11.14 17.50
CA GLN A 78 21.44 -11.29 18.52
C GLN A 78 20.80 -12.68 18.48
N PHE A 79 20.85 -13.35 17.33
CA PHE A 79 20.18 -14.63 17.13
C PHE A 79 20.99 -15.58 16.24
N LYS A 80 20.96 -16.88 16.55
CA LYS A 80 21.66 -17.95 15.85
C LYS A 80 20.72 -18.63 14.85
N VAL A 81 21.19 -18.81 13.62
CA VAL A 81 20.47 -19.45 12.52
C VAL A 81 21.32 -20.61 12.00
N ALA A 82 20.74 -21.79 11.94
CA ALA A 82 21.26 -22.96 11.25
C ALA A 82 21.49 -22.68 9.77
N SER A 83 22.31 -23.49 9.13
CA SER A 83 22.55 -23.37 7.69
C SER A 83 21.25 -23.61 6.93
N SER A 84 20.97 -22.68 6.01
CA SER A 84 19.75 -22.67 5.20
C SER A 84 20.11 -22.40 3.75
N SER A 85 19.34 -22.97 2.82
CA SER A 85 19.51 -22.67 1.40
C SER A 85 19.07 -21.22 1.09
N PRO A 86 19.60 -20.57 0.04
CA PRO A 86 19.05 -19.33 -0.49
C PRO A 86 17.58 -19.43 -0.91
N ARG A 87 17.13 -20.65 -1.27
CA ARG A 87 15.79 -20.98 -1.73
C ARG A 87 15.28 -22.19 -0.95
N ASP A 88 14.02 -22.15 -0.52
CA ASP A 88 13.36 -23.24 0.23
C ASP A 88 13.66 -24.62 -0.38
N TYR A 89 14.41 -25.46 0.35
CA TYR A 89 14.84 -26.77 -0.16
C TYR A 89 13.64 -27.67 -0.50
N HIS A 90 12.49 -27.47 0.15
CA HIS A 90 11.29 -28.21 -0.20
C HIS A 90 10.88 -27.91 -1.64
N LEU A 91 11.00 -26.65 -2.08
CA LEU A 91 10.69 -26.27 -3.47
C LEU A 91 11.67 -26.94 -4.43
N GLU A 92 12.96 -26.92 -4.12
CA GLU A 92 13.95 -27.53 -4.99
C GLU A 92 13.78 -29.05 -5.12
N VAL A 93 13.52 -29.74 -4.01
CA VAL A 93 13.30 -31.19 -4.00
C VAL A 93 11.97 -31.52 -4.68
N VAL A 94 10.89 -30.79 -4.39
CA VAL A 94 9.57 -31.03 -5.00
C VAL A 94 9.57 -30.70 -6.50
N GLU A 95 10.29 -29.68 -6.96
CA GLU A 95 10.47 -29.40 -8.39
C GLU A 95 11.12 -30.58 -9.11
N ILE A 96 12.19 -31.15 -8.55
CA ILE A 96 12.84 -32.35 -9.09
C ILE A 96 11.85 -33.52 -9.12
N LEU A 97 11.17 -33.80 -8.00
CA LEU A 97 10.21 -34.90 -7.90
C LEU A 97 9.05 -34.74 -8.89
N ASN A 98 8.50 -33.54 -9.07
CA ASN A 98 7.41 -33.28 -10.01
C ASN A 98 7.86 -33.45 -11.47
N SER A 99 9.07 -33.02 -11.81
CA SER A 99 9.64 -33.26 -13.14
C SER A 99 9.86 -34.75 -13.42
N LEU A 100 10.35 -35.51 -12.42
CA LEU A 100 10.48 -36.96 -12.54
C LEU A 100 9.10 -37.64 -12.65
N ALA A 101 8.12 -37.21 -11.85
CA ALA A 101 6.76 -37.72 -11.88
C ALA A 101 6.07 -37.46 -13.23
N ALA A 102 6.30 -36.31 -13.85
CA ALA A 102 5.79 -35.99 -15.18
C ALA A 102 6.38 -36.92 -16.26
N GLU A 103 7.67 -37.22 -16.18
CA GLU A 103 8.31 -38.17 -17.10
C GLU A 103 7.80 -39.60 -16.89
N LEU A 104 7.64 -40.03 -15.64
CA LEU A 104 7.01 -41.31 -15.27
C LEU A 104 5.58 -41.42 -15.81
N ALA A 105 4.80 -40.34 -15.74
CA ALA A 105 3.44 -40.30 -16.24
C ALA A 105 3.39 -40.46 -17.77
N ASN A 106 4.36 -39.91 -18.51
CA ASN A 106 4.49 -40.12 -19.96
C ASN A 106 4.75 -41.60 -20.32
N GLU A 107 5.35 -42.36 -19.39
CA GLU A 107 5.58 -43.80 -19.52
C GLU A 107 4.43 -44.66 -18.92
N GLY A 108 3.37 -44.01 -18.42
CA GLY A 108 2.21 -44.68 -17.84
C GLY A 108 2.42 -45.19 -16.41
N VAL A 109 3.40 -44.67 -15.68
CA VAL A 109 3.65 -44.99 -14.27
C VAL A 109 3.00 -43.93 -13.38
N ALA A 110 2.04 -44.33 -12.56
CA ALA A 110 1.45 -43.42 -11.58
C ALA A 110 2.38 -43.25 -10.39
N SER A 111 2.57 -42.01 -9.95
CA SER A 111 3.44 -41.72 -8.82
C SER A 111 2.88 -40.65 -7.87
N LYS A 112 3.37 -40.66 -6.63
CA LYS A 112 3.08 -39.64 -5.62
C LYS A 112 4.37 -39.14 -5.00
N ALA A 113 4.61 -37.83 -5.10
CA ALA A 113 5.74 -37.18 -4.46
C ALA A 113 5.54 -37.03 -2.94
N ILE A 114 6.60 -37.26 -2.19
CA ILE A 114 6.68 -37.17 -0.74
C ILE A 114 7.96 -36.41 -0.37
N CYS A 115 7.83 -35.40 0.50
CA CYS A 115 8.95 -34.57 0.97
C CYS A 115 8.56 -33.90 2.30
N ASP A 116 9.09 -34.39 3.42
CA ASP A 116 8.92 -33.89 4.80
C ASP A 116 7.47 -33.84 5.38
N LYS A 117 6.40 -33.87 4.56
CA LYS A 117 5.04 -33.47 4.96
C LYS A 117 4.11 -34.62 5.35
N GLU A 118 4.32 -35.80 4.79
CA GLU A 118 3.36 -36.90 4.84
C GLU A 118 3.62 -37.82 6.03
N GLY A 119 4.76 -37.66 6.71
CA GLY A 119 5.06 -38.33 7.98
C GLY A 119 5.59 -39.74 7.86
N LEU A 120 5.81 -40.26 6.64
CA LEU A 120 6.56 -41.48 6.40
C LEU A 120 8.04 -41.27 6.77
N MET A 121 8.75 -42.30 7.22
CA MET A 121 10.14 -42.14 7.70
C MET A 121 11.17 -41.94 6.57
N ASP A 122 11.40 -40.70 6.19
CA ASP A 122 12.27 -40.34 5.05
C ASP A 122 13.68 -40.95 5.12
N LYS A 123 14.29 -40.93 6.30
CA LYS A 123 15.65 -41.46 6.52
C LYS A 123 15.73 -42.97 6.30
N GLU A 124 14.67 -43.70 6.65
CA GLU A 124 14.61 -45.15 6.46
C GLU A 124 14.34 -45.49 4.99
N VAL A 125 13.49 -44.71 4.32
CA VAL A 125 13.32 -44.81 2.85
C VAL A 125 14.66 -44.62 2.14
N ALA A 126 15.39 -43.55 2.47
CA ALA A 126 16.68 -43.28 1.85
C ALA A 126 17.73 -44.37 2.16
N ARG A 127 17.75 -44.92 3.38
CA ARG A 127 18.62 -46.05 3.74
C ARG A 127 18.32 -47.30 2.91
N ARG A 128 17.04 -47.68 2.78
CA ARG A 128 16.61 -48.83 1.96
C ARG A 128 16.87 -48.62 0.47
N ALA A 129 16.84 -47.37 0.01
CA ALA A 129 17.19 -46.97 -1.35
C ALA A 129 18.71 -46.93 -1.61
N GLY A 130 19.56 -47.35 -0.66
CA GLY A 130 21.00 -47.37 -0.85
C GLY A 130 21.66 -45.99 -0.81
N LEU A 131 21.03 -44.98 -0.20
CA LEU A 131 21.55 -43.59 -0.17
C LEU A 131 22.38 -43.27 1.09
N GLY A 132 22.57 -44.22 1.99
CA GLY A 132 23.44 -44.05 3.17
C GLY A 132 23.05 -44.94 4.34
N PHE A 133 23.67 -44.67 5.49
CA PHE A 133 23.42 -45.37 6.76
C PHE A 133 23.00 -44.38 7.86
N ILE A 134 22.39 -44.85 8.94
CA ILE A 134 21.93 -44.00 10.04
C ILE A 134 23.06 -43.79 11.06
N GLY A 135 23.43 -42.53 11.30
CA GLY A 135 24.45 -42.18 12.29
C GLY A 135 23.93 -42.11 13.74
N LYS A 136 24.84 -42.00 14.71
CA LYS A 136 24.50 -41.80 16.13
C LYS A 136 23.69 -40.53 16.39
N ASN A 137 23.80 -39.51 15.53
CA ASN A 137 22.97 -38.30 15.56
C ASN A 137 21.57 -38.51 14.99
N THR A 138 21.20 -39.74 14.60
CA THR A 138 19.94 -40.15 14.00
C THR A 138 19.68 -39.59 12.59
N LEU A 139 20.69 -39.02 11.93
CA LEU A 139 20.60 -38.54 10.55
C LEU A 139 21.07 -39.62 9.57
N LEU A 140 20.59 -39.54 8.32
CA LEU A 140 21.18 -40.28 7.21
C LEU A 140 22.57 -39.72 6.93
N ILE A 141 23.57 -40.59 6.82
CA ILE A 141 24.94 -40.26 6.43
C ILE A 141 25.22 -40.92 5.08
N HIS A 142 25.35 -40.10 4.05
CA HIS A 142 25.81 -40.54 2.74
C HIS A 142 27.34 -40.62 2.73
N PRO A 143 27.98 -41.73 2.30
CA PRO A 143 29.43 -41.92 2.40
C PRO A 143 30.27 -40.82 1.74
N ARG A 144 29.76 -40.23 0.65
CA ARG A 144 30.46 -39.15 -0.10
C ARG A 144 30.03 -37.73 0.28
N LEU A 145 28.78 -37.55 0.71
CA LEU A 145 28.13 -36.23 0.83
C LEU A 145 27.93 -35.82 2.29
N GLY A 146 28.08 -36.75 3.24
CA GLY A 146 27.85 -36.51 4.65
C GLY A 146 26.36 -36.54 5.02
N SER A 147 25.98 -35.81 6.07
CA SER A 147 24.62 -35.77 6.62
C SER A 147 23.87 -34.47 6.32
N ALA A 148 24.48 -33.52 5.60
CA ALA A 148 23.83 -32.28 5.17
C ALA A 148 22.99 -32.54 3.90
N LEU A 149 21.91 -33.29 4.06
CA LEU A 149 21.07 -33.81 2.98
C LEU A 149 19.60 -33.45 3.21
N ASN A 150 18.93 -33.09 2.12
CA ASN A 150 17.48 -33.07 2.02
C ASN A 150 17.02 -34.33 1.28
N ILE A 151 15.97 -34.98 1.79
CA ILE A 151 15.45 -36.25 1.27
C ILE A 151 14.08 -36.01 0.64
N GLY A 152 13.84 -36.59 -0.52
CA GLY A 152 12.50 -36.65 -1.12
C GLY A 152 12.36 -37.91 -1.96
N TYR A 153 11.14 -38.34 -2.22
CA TYR A 153 10.92 -39.56 -2.99
C TYR A 153 9.56 -39.62 -3.69
N LEU A 154 9.48 -40.44 -4.73
CA LEU A 154 8.25 -40.81 -5.41
C LEU A 154 7.84 -42.21 -5.00
N LEU A 155 6.60 -42.37 -4.53
CA LEU A 155 5.94 -43.68 -4.43
C LEU A 155 5.39 -44.04 -5.80
N LEU A 156 5.71 -45.21 -6.32
CA LEU A 156 5.41 -45.67 -7.68
C LEU A 156 4.41 -46.82 -7.65
N ASP A 157 3.50 -46.88 -8.62
CA ASP A 157 2.58 -48.02 -8.77
C ASP A 157 3.22 -49.26 -9.45
N THR A 158 4.49 -49.14 -9.82
CA THR A 158 5.31 -50.15 -10.48
C THR A 158 6.38 -50.69 -9.54
N GLU A 159 6.72 -51.97 -9.67
CA GLU A 159 7.81 -52.59 -8.94
C GLU A 159 9.16 -52.11 -9.47
N VAL A 160 10.09 -51.83 -8.57
CA VAL A 160 11.47 -51.46 -8.89
C VAL A 160 12.42 -52.37 -8.11
N GLU A 161 13.47 -52.83 -8.78
CA GLU A 161 14.53 -53.59 -8.12
C GLU A 161 15.31 -52.65 -7.19
N ALA A 162 15.36 -53.01 -5.90
CA ALA A 162 16.03 -52.24 -4.87
C ALA A 162 17.54 -52.18 -5.10
N ASP A 163 18.14 -51.03 -4.78
CA ASP A 163 19.60 -50.90 -4.75
C ASP A 163 20.16 -51.53 -3.47
N GLU A 164 21.45 -51.88 -3.49
CA GLU A 164 22.12 -52.44 -2.33
C GLU A 164 22.14 -51.44 -1.17
N ILE A 165 21.75 -51.92 0.01
CA ILE A 165 21.80 -51.12 1.24
C ILE A 165 23.27 -50.88 1.58
N ILE A 166 23.62 -49.61 1.79
CA ILE A 166 24.95 -49.23 2.24
C ILE A 166 25.08 -49.57 3.73
N GLU A 167 25.92 -50.56 4.04
CA GLU A 167 26.32 -50.82 5.42
C GLU A 167 27.37 -49.79 5.88
N GLY A 168 27.14 -49.20 7.05
CA GLY A 168 28.05 -48.22 7.63
C GLY A 168 27.70 -47.94 9.08
N ASP A 169 28.71 -47.52 9.85
CA ASP A 169 28.53 -47.20 11.26
C ASP A 169 29.47 -46.07 11.74
N CYS A 170 29.07 -45.40 12.82
CA CYS A 170 29.88 -44.42 13.53
C CYS A 170 31.03 -45.04 14.35
N GLY A 171 31.03 -46.36 14.60
CA GLY A 171 32.04 -47.04 15.39
C GLY A 171 32.18 -46.44 16.79
N THR A 172 33.40 -46.15 17.22
CA THR A 172 33.68 -45.53 18.54
C THR A 172 33.50 -44.01 18.56
N CYS A 173 33.13 -43.36 17.44
CA CYS A 173 32.97 -41.90 17.38
C CYS A 173 31.84 -41.42 18.30
N ARG A 174 32.06 -40.31 19.02
CA ARG A 174 31.08 -39.66 19.93
C ARG A 174 30.92 -38.16 19.69
N ARG A 175 31.49 -37.60 18.62
CA ARG A 175 31.56 -36.14 18.37
C ARG A 175 30.21 -35.43 18.38
N CYS A 176 29.19 -36.00 17.75
CA CYS A 176 27.85 -35.39 17.71
C CYS A 176 27.15 -35.42 19.08
N ILE A 177 27.43 -36.42 19.90
CA ILE A 177 26.93 -36.56 21.28
C ILE A 177 27.60 -35.49 22.14
N GLU A 178 28.93 -35.40 22.08
CA GLU A 178 29.73 -34.44 22.86
C GLU A 178 29.44 -32.98 22.49
N ALA A 179 29.22 -32.70 21.20
CA ALA A 179 28.94 -31.34 20.73
C ALA A 179 27.50 -30.86 21.00
N CYS A 180 26.58 -31.73 21.41
CA CYS A 180 25.17 -31.36 21.58
C CYS A 180 24.99 -30.44 22.81
N PRO A 181 24.56 -29.18 22.65
CA PRO A 181 24.46 -28.25 23.79
C PRO A 181 23.37 -28.64 24.79
N GLN A 182 22.35 -29.38 24.34
CA GLN A 182 21.26 -29.87 25.18
C GLN A 182 21.49 -31.31 25.68
N GLN A 183 22.59 -31.96 25.26
CA GLN A 183 22.90 -33.35 25.60
C GLN A 183 21.76 -34.34 25.31
N VAL A 184 21.00 -34.09 24.25
CA VAL A 184 19.80 -34.87 23.86
C VAL A 184 20.09 -36.06 22.96
N ILE A 185 21.35 -36.25 22.55
CA ILE A 185 21.78 -37.37 21.69
C ILE A 185 22.41 -38.45 22.58
N SER A 186 21.84 -39.65 22.54
CA SER A 186 22.45 -40.89 23.05
C SER A 186 22.76 -41.83 21.88
N GLU A 187 23.43 -42.97 22.11
CA GLU A 187 23.85 -43.87 21.02
C GLU A 187 22.67 -44.28 20.14
N TYR A 188 22.60 -43.69 18.93
CA TYR A 188 21.52 -43.85 17.95
C TYR A 188 20.15 -43.42 18.45
N ARG A 189 20.05 -42.44 19.35
CA ARG A 189 18.76 -41.92 19.83
C ARG A 189 18.82 -40.43 20.10
N LEU A 190 17.75 -39.72 19.78
CA LEU A 190 17.62 -38.26 19.94
C LEU A 190 16.33 -37.91 20.68
N ASP A 191 16.42 -37.22 21.81
CA ASP A 191 15.25 -36.62 22.44
C ASP A 191 14.84 -35.34 21.70
N ALA A 192 13.76 -35.41 20.91
CA ALA A 192 13.30 -34.27 20.12
C ALA A 192 12.58 -33.20 20.95
N LYS A 193 12.07 -33.52 22.15
CA LYS A 193 11.40 -32.53 23.00
C LYS A 193 12.35 -31.44 23.47
N ASP A 194 13.62 -31.79 23.64
CA ASP A 194 14.64 -30.88 24.13
C ASP A 194 15.67 -30.49 23.05
N CYS A 195 15.56 -31.05 21.83
CA CYS A 195 16.45 -30.71 20.73
C CYS A 195 16.17 -29.30 20.19
N LEU A 196 17.17 -28.41 20.21
CA LEU A 196 17.07 -27.02 19.71
C LEU A 196 16.50 -26.94 18.29
N SER A 197 16.90 -27.85 17.39
CA SER A 197 16.40 -27.86 16.01
C SER A 197 14.90 -28.15 15.94
N TYR A 198 14.40 -29.06 16.78
CA TYR A 198 12.98 -29.41 16.85
C TYR A 198 12.16 -28.37 17.62
N LEU A 199 12.70 -27.80 18.70
CA LEU A 199 12.09 -26.71 19.45
C LEU A 199 11.87 -25.45 18.59
N SER A 200 12.77 -25.19 17.62
CA SER A 200 12.61 -24.11 16.63
C SER A 200 11.50 -24.35 15.60
N GLN A 201 10.93 -25.57 15.56
CA GLN A 201 9.82 -25.96 14.66
C GLN A 201 8.47 -26.04 15.39
N ALA A 202 8.44 -26.06 16.73
CA ALA A 202 7.22 -26.19 17.51
C ALA A 202 6.42 -24.87 17.60
N SER A 203 5.08 -24.95 17.56
CA SER A 203 4.17 -23.80 17.50
C SER A 203 4.03 -22.97 18.81
N HIS A 204 4.65 -23.41 19.91
CA HIS A 204 4.44 -22.87 21.25
C HIS A 204 5.74 -22.46 21.98
N SER A 205 6.88 -22.37 21.30
CA SER A 205 8.12 -22.00 21.97
C SER A 205 8.15 -20.50 22.30
N PHE A 206 7.89 -20.18 23.57
CA PHE A 206 8.39 -18.96 24.18
C PHE A 206 9.93 -18.97 24.10
N TYR A 207 10.54 -17.81 23.84
CA TYR A 207 11.99 -17.59 23.70
C TYR A 207 12.89 -18.05 24.87
N THR A 208 12.33 -18.67 25.91
CA THR A 208 13.01 -18.95 27.17
C THR A 208 14.00 -20.12 27.13
N ASN A 209 14.02 -20.96 26.09
CA ASN A 209 14.88 -22.17 26.06
C ASN A 209 15.63 -22.44 24.74
N LEU A 210 15.79 -21.44 23.86
CA LEU A 210 16.45 -21.63 22.56
C LEU A 210 17.92 -21.23 22.51
N GLN A 211 18.52 -20.74 23.60
CA GLN A 211 19.94 -20.34 23.69
C GLN A 211 20.40 -19.39 22.55
N GLY A 212 19.50 -18.51 22.13
CA GLY A 212 19.70 -17.57 21.03
C GLY A 212 19.37 -18.14 19.63
N PHE A 213 19.12 -19.45 19.47
CA PHE A 213 18.73 -20.01 18.17
C PHE A 213 17.30 -19.64 17.79
N ILE A 214 17.12 -19.01 16.63
CA ILE A 214 15.79 -18.67 16.08
C ILE A 214 15.39 -19.58 14.91
N TYR A 215 16.33 -20.38 14.40
CA TYR A 215 16.12 -21.36 13.33
C TYR A 215 17.18 -22.46 13.43
N GLY A 216 16.78 -23.72 13.68
CA GLY A 216 17.68 -24.88 13.71
C GLY A 216 18.86 -24.77 14.70
N CYS A 217 19.83 -25.69 14.62
CA CYS A 217 21.14 -25.51 15.27
C CYS A 217 22.32 -26.12 14.50
N ASP A 218 22.11 -27.24 13.79
CA ASP A 218 23.06 -27.94 12.92
C ASP A 218 24.38 -28.41 13.56
N ILE A 219 24.54 -28.25 14.87
CA ILE A 219 25.77 -28.54 15.60
C ILE A 219 26.19 -30.01 15.45
N CYS A 220 25.23 -30.94 15.55
CA CYS A 220 25.50 -32.37 15.41
C CYS A 220 25.87 -32.77 13.97
N MET A 221 25.49 -31.98 12.97
CA MET A 221 25.94 -32.14 11.59
C MET A 221 27.36 -31.60 11.44
N ARG A 222 27.63 -30.38 11.94
CA ARG A 222 28.96 -29.75 11.87
C ARG A 222 30.05 -30.55 12.59
N ALA A 223 29.70 -31.24 13.68
CA ALA A 223 30.62 -32.11 14.41
C ALA A 223 30.87 -33.48 13.74
N CYS A 224 30.05 -33.87 12.75
CA CYS A 224 30.13 -35.18 12.11
C CYS A 224 31.34 -35.24 11.15
N PRO A 225 32.27 -36.20 11.30
CA PRO A 225 33.46 -36.30 10.45
C PRO A 225 33.15 -36.65 8.99
N PHE A 226 31.95 -37.17 8.70
CA PHE A 226 31.51 -37.44 7.33
C PHE A 226 31.09 -36.17 6.57
N ASN A 227 30.78 -35.07 7.28
CA ASN A 227 30.63 -33.77 6.64
C ASN A 227 32.03 -33.18 6.46
N ARG A 228 32.46 -33.02 5.20
CA ARG A 228 33.77 -32.44 4.90
C ARG A 228 33.81 -31.01 5.42
N VAL A 229 34.61 -30.76 6.45
CA VAL A 229 35.09 -29.41 6.78
C VAL A 229 36.04 -29.06 5.63
N LYS A 230 35.66 -28.14 4.73
CA LYS A 230 36.67 -27.47 3.90
C LYS A 230 37.59 -26.76 4.87
N ASP A 231 38.91 -26.96 4.75
CA ASP A 231 39.95 -26.34 5.58
C ASP A 231 39.56 -24.93 6.05
N SER A 232 39.05 -24.82 7.26
CA SER A 232 39.00 -23.56 7.96
C SER A 232 39.30 -23.83 9.43
N ASN A 233 40.46 -23.35 9.87
CA ASN A 233 40.76 -23.05 11.27
C ASN A 233 39.86 -21.90 11.77
N GLU A 234 38.65 -21.75 11.25
CA GLU A 234 37.73 -20.70 11.64
C GLU A 234 36.97 -21.17 12.88
N GLU A 235 37.25 -20.52 14.01
CA GLU A 235 36.30 -20.48 15.11
C GLU A 235 34.91 -20.16 14.55
N LEU A 236 33.86 -20.74 15.16
CA LEU A 236 32.47 -20.39 14.84
C LEU A 236 32.28 -18.90 15.14
N VAL A 237 32.47 -18.04 14.14
CA VAL A 237 32.29 -16.60 14.27
C VAL A 237 30.81 -16.29 14.13
N PHE A 238 30.24 -15.67 15.15
CA PHE A 238 28.90 -15.09 15.15
C PHE A 238 29.05 -13.57 14.94
N TYR A 239 28.22 -12.90 14.11
CA TYR A 239 28.32 -11.44 13.79
C TYR A 239 27.01 -10.61 13.95
N GLU A 240 26.92 -9.45 14.67
CA GLU A 240 25.72 -8.63 15.06
C GLU A 240 24.94 -7.90 13.95
N GLU A 241 23.59 -7.92 14.00
CA GLU A 241 22.66 -6.86 13.55
C GLU A 241 21.36 -6.85 14.41
N ASP A 242 20.33 -6.09 14.03
CA ASP A 242 19.07 -5.92 14.78
C ASP A 242 17.86 -6.18 13.85
N PHE A 243 16.75 -6.76 14.32
CA PHE A 243 15.52 -6.97 13.53
C PHE A 243 14.34 -6.10 14.01
N SER A 244 14.54 -5.29 15.06
CA SER A 244 13.52 -4.41 15.63
C SER A 244 13.05 -3.30 14.66
N PHE A 245 13.79 -3.05 13.58
CA PHE A 245 13.48 -2.02 12.58
C PHE A 245 12.76 -2.54 11.32
N LEU A 246 12.65 -3.85 11.10
CA LEU A 246 12.00 -4.39 9.90
C LEU A 246 10.51 -4.59 10.13
N SER A 247 9.69 -3.78 9.45
CA SER A 247 8.24 -4.03 9.37
C SER A 247 7.96 -5.43 8.80
N LYS A 248 6.83 -6.04 9.18
CA LYS A 248 6.32 -7.32 8.63
C LYS A 248 6.42 -7.40 7.10
N ARG A 249 6.22 -6.26 6.44
CA ARG A 249 6.26 -6.10 4.98
C ARG A 249 7.69 -6.07 4.43
N ALA A 250 8.63 -5.41 5.11
CA ALA A 250 10.03 -5.37 4.71
C ALA A 250 10.66 -6.77 4.83
N PHE A 251 10.39 -7.47 5.94
CA PHE A 251 10.84 -8.84 6.14
C PHE A 251 10.23 -9.81 5.12
N ARG A 252 8.90 -9.76 4.88
CA ARG A 252 8.25 -10.59 3.84
C ARG A 252 8.79 -10.30 2.46
N ARG A 253 9.21 -9.07 2.14
CA ARG A 253 9.78 -8.75 0.83
C ARG A 253 11.18 -9.35 0.66
N GLU A 254 11.98 -9.34 1.72
CA GLU A 254 13.39 -9.69 1.69
C GLU A 254 13.66 -11.19 1.92
N TYR A 255 12.79 -11.84 2.70
CA TYR A 255 12.95 -13.25 3.11
C TYR A 255 11.82 -14.17 2.62
N ARG A 256 10.99 -13.75 1.65
CA ARG A 256 9.85 -14.55 1.11
C ARG A 256 10.24 -15.91 0.55
N GLU A 257 11.43 -16.01 -0.02
CA GLU A 257 11.91 -17.21 -0.71
C GLU A 257 12.74 -18.15 0.18
N ARG A 258 12.85 -17.82 1.48
CA ARG A 258 13.63 -18.57 2.47
C ARG A 258 12.79 -19.60 3.22
N ASP A 259 13.48 -20.52 3.89
CA ASP A 259 12.96 -21.72 4.56
C ASP A 259 12.25 -21.43 5.91
N PHE A 260 12.04 -20.16 6.27
CA PHE A 260 11.43 -19.71 7.53
C PHE A 260 10.52 -18.51 7.31
N ALA A 261 9.50 -18.34 8.17
CA ALA A 261 8.60 -17.19 8.10
C ALA A 261 8.12 -16.69 9.47
N TRP A 262 7.79 -15.39 9.51
CA TRP A 262 7.37 -14.67 10.71
C TRP A 262 5.89 -14.90 11.02
N ILE A 263 5.56 -15.34 12.24
CA ILE A 263 4.19 -15.62 12.70
C ILE A 263 3.83 -14.76 13.92
N GLY A 264 3.15 -13.64 13.74
CA GLY A 264 2.75 -12.75 14.84
C GLY A 264 3.77 -11.64 15.11
N LYS A 265 3.73 -11.04 16.30
CA LYS A 265 4.58 -9.88 16.66
C LYS A 265 6.04 -10.24 16.93
N ASP A 266 6.33 -11.47 17.38
CA ASP A 266 7.67 -11.88 17.81
C ASP A 266 7.86 -13.40 17.61
N ARG A 267 7.66 -13.98 16.41
CA ARG A 267 7.92 -15.43 16.23
C ARG A 267 8.44 -15.76 14.85
N ILE A 268 9.48 -16.59 14.77
CA ILE A 268 9.96 -17.21 13.53
C ILE A 268 9.67 -18.71 13.64
N CYS A 269 8.95 -19.28 12.67
CA CYS A 269 8.74 -20.72 12.59
C CYS A 269 9.44 -21.29 11.36
N ARG A 270 10.18 -22.38 11.55
CA ARG A 270 10.70 -23.26 10.50
C ARG A 270 9.57 -24.20 10.01
N ASN A 271 9.57 -24.54 8.73
CA ASN A 271 8.62 -25.48 8.11
C ASN A 271 7.16 -25.08 8.36
N ILE A 272 6.80 -23.83 8.04
CA ILE A 272 5.38 -23.45 8.04
C ILE A 272 4.66 -24.41 7.12
N ASP A 273 3.73 -25.18 7.72
CA ASP A 273 2.79 -26.08 7.07
C ASP A 273 2.36 -25.46 5.74
N TRP A 274 2.87 -25.99 4.63
CA TRP A 274 2.53 -25.47 3.32
C TRP A 274 1.06 -25.72 3.00
N ASN A 275 0.33 -26.57 3.74
CA ASN A 275 -1.13 -26.56 3.67
C ASN A 275 -1.74 -25.29 4.25
N LYS A 276 -1.04 -24.44 5.01
CA LYS A 276 -1.45 -23.05 5.31
C LYS A 276 -1.04 -22.05 4.22
N LYS A 277 -0.03 -22.36 3.39
CA LYS A 277 0.26 -21.60 2.15
C LYS A 277 -0.66 -22.02 0.98
N GLU A 278 -1.03 -23.30 0.89
CA GLU A 278 -2.00 -23.85 -0.06
C GLU A 278 -3.45 -23.63 0.41
N ARG A 279 -3.74 -23.63 1.72
CA ARG A 279 -4.98 -23.01 2.25
C ARG A 279 -4.99 -21.48 2.16
N SER A 280 -3.91 -20.87 1.65
CA SER A 280 -3.93 -19.48 1.18
C SER A 280 -3.85 -19.35 -0.34
N MET A 281 -4.17 -20.41 -1.08
CA MET A 281 -5.04 -20.22 -2.26
C MET A 281 -6.48 -20.07 -1.78
N GLU A 282 -6.69 -19.23 -0.76
CA GLU A 282 -7.92 -18.46 -0.67
C GLU A 282 -8.09 -17.84 -2.04
N ASN A 283 -9.29 -18.01 -2.59
CA ASN A 283 -9.59 -17.54 -3.91
C ASN A 283 -9.14 -16.08 -4.01
N ILE A 284 -8.25 -15.73 -4.94
CA ILE A 284 -7.76 -14.34 -5.07
C ILE A 284 -8.91 -13.34 -5.21
N HIS A 285 -10.07 -13.83 -5.67
CA HIS A 285 -11.32 -13.09 -5.78
C HIS A 285 -12.06 -12.86 -4.44
N GLU A 286 -11.59 -13.43 -3.32
CA GLU A 286 -12.03 -13.08 -1.95
C GLU A 286 -11.37 -11.79 -1.44
N LEU A 287 -10.38 -11.24 -2.16
CA LEU A 287 -9.79 -9.93 -1.87
C LEU A 287 -9.25 -9.78 -0.43
N LYS A 288 -8.79 -10.86 0.19
CA LYS A 288 -8.26 -10.87 1.57
C LYS A 288 -7.25 -9.77 1.86
N PHE A 289 -6.38 -9.45 0.90
CA PHE A 289 -5.41 -8.36 1.04
C PHE A 289 -6.04 -6.97 1.23
N LEU A 290 -7.27 -6.75 0.76
CA LEU A 290 -8.04 -5.53 1.03
C LEU A 290 -8.73 -5.61 2.40
N GLU A 291 -9.24 -6.77 2.79
CA GLU A 291 -9.80 -6.97 4.14
C GLU A 291 -8.76 -6.66 5.22
N ASP A 292 -7.54 -7.20 5.06
CA ASP A 292 -6.43 -6.95 5.96
C ASP A 292 -6.10 -5.44 6.05
N LYS A 293 -6.13 -4.72 4.93
CA LYS A 293 -5.92 -3.26 4.90
C LYS A 293 -7.06 -2.50 5.56
N VAL A 294 -8.30 -2.95 5.41
CA VAL A 294 -9.46 -2.34 6.07
C VAL A 294 -9.38 -2.55 7.58
N GLU A 295 -8.96 -3.74 8.04
CA GLU A 295 -8.77 -4.01 9.47
C GLU A 295 -7.62 -3.18 10.05
N GLU A 296 -6.54 -2.99 9.29
CA GLU A 296 -5.44 -2.06 9.67
C GLU A 296 -5.96 -0.63 9.89
N LEU A 297 -6.84 -0.11 9.02
CA LEU A 297 -7.46 1.20 9.21
C LEU A 297 -8.31 1.26 10.50
N LYS A 298 -8.98 0.15 10.88
CA LYS A 298 -9.77 0.08 12.12
C LYS A 298 -8.87 0.04 13.35
N GLU A 299 -7.82 -0.77 13.33
CA GLU A 299 -6.83 -0.86 14.41
C GLU A 299 -6.12 0.47 14.66
N GLN A 300 -5.82 1.22 13.59
CA GLN A 300 -5.26 2.58 13.66
C GLN A 300 -6.27 3.65 14.10
N GLY A 301 -7.55 3.31 14.23
CA GLY A 301 -8.61 4.25 14.61
C GLY A 301 -8.96 5.29 13.53
N VAL A 302 -8.46 5.11 12.29
CA VAL A 302 -8.68 6.02 11.15
C VAL A 302 -9.75 5.53 10.17
N TYR A 303 -10.28 4.31 10.36
CA TYR A 303 -11.44 3.81 9.62
C TYR A 303 -12.66 4.69 9.86
N ARG A 304 -13.30 5.13 8.78
CA ARG A 304 -14.49 5.99 8.80
C ARG A 304 -15.55 5.41 7.88
N THR A 305 -16.78 5.36 8.37
CA THR A 305 -17.98 5.18 7.53
C THR A 305 -18.38 6.55 6.99
N LEU A 306 -18.68 6.64 5.69
CA LEU A 306 -19.16 7.87 5.09
C LEU A 306 -20.55 8.20 5.64
N PRO A 307 -20.78 9.39 6.22
CA PRO A 307 -22.10 9.78 6.67
C PRO A 307 -23.01 10.06 5.47
N VAL A 308 -24.31 9.78 5.61
CA VAL A 308 -25.29 9.97 4.54
C VAL A 308 -26.04 11.28 4.77
N MET A 309 -25.87 12.23 3.85
CA MET A 309 -26.66 13.45 3.83
C MET A 309 -28.01 13.20 3.15
N LEU A 310 -29.09 13.50 3.84
CA LEU A 310 -30.45 13.42 3.31
C LEU A 310 -30.94 14.82 2.90
N GLY A 311 -31.41 14.95 1.66
CA GLY A 311 -31.91 16.21 1.12
C GLY A 311 -30.82 17.10 0.53
N ALA A 312 -31.11 18.40 0.42
CA ALA A 312 -30.21 19.37 -0.21
C ALA A 312 -29.08 19.82 0.72
N ASN A 313 -27.96 20.24 0.14
CA ASN A 313 -26.88 20.89 0.88
C ASN A 313 -27.31 22.30 1.32
N GLY A 314 -26.86 22.73 2.50
CA GLY A 314 -27.16 24.04 3.07
C GLY A 314 -26.42 24.29 4.39
N PRO A 315 -26.73 25.41 5.09
CA PRO A 315 -26.12 25.76 6.37
C PRO A 315 -26.53 24.82 7.52
N VAL A 316 -27.69 24.20 7.39
CA VAL A 316 -28.18 23.12 8.26
C VAL A 316 -28.58 21.95 7.36
N ILE A 317 -28.16 20.75 7.71
CA ILE A 317 -28.38 19.53 6.91
C ILE A 317 -28.93 18.40 7.78
N ASN A 318 -29.58 17.43 7.15
CA ASN A 318 -29.90 16.17 7.77
C ASN A 318 -28.78 15.15 7.46
N LEU A 319 -28.00 14.78 8.48
CA LEU A 319 -26.91 13.81 8.38
C LEU A 319 -27.26 12.57 9.20
N ASP A 320 -27.39 11.41 8.55
CA ASP A 320 -27.81 10.14 9.16
C ASP A 320 -29.11 10.25 9.98
N GLY A 321 -30.08 11.02 9.47
CA GLY A 321 -31.37 11.25 10.14
C GLY A 321 -31.36 12.33 11.22
N LYS A 322 -30.23 13.04 11.44
CA LYS A 322 -30.10 14.09 12.45
C LYS A 322 -29.84 15.44 11.83
N GLU A 323 -30.54 16.46 12.32
CA GLU A 323 -30.30 17.84 11.92
C GLU A 323 -29.03 18.39 12.56
N VAL A 324 -28.12 18.93 11.75
CA VAL A 324 -26.82 19.46 12.19
C VAL A 324 -26.45 20.73 11.42
N ILE A 325 -25.81 21.68 12.10
CA ILE A 325 -25.18 22.85 11.48
C ILE A 325 -23.96 22.38 10.69
N ASN A 326 -23.89 22.76 9.42
CA ASN A 326 -22.93 22.25 8.46
C ASN A 326 -21.73 23.19 8.29
N LEU A 327 -20.64 22.89 9.00
CA LEU A 327 -19.37 23.59 8.86
C LEU A 327 -18.36 22.80 8.03
N SER A 328 -18.80 21.82 7.23
CA SER A 328 -17.92 20.92 6.46
C SER A 328 -18.19 20.94 4.96
N SER A 329 -18.97 21.91 4.46
CA SER A 329 -19.31 22.03 3.04
C SER A 329 -18.46 23.07 2.33
N ASN A 330 -18.04 22.78 1.10
CA ASN A 330 -17.40 23.78 0.23
C ASN A 330 -18.42 24.68 -0.51
N ASN A 331 -19.71 24.60 -0.19
CA ASN A 331 -20.78 25.42 -0.76
C ASN A 331 -20.73 26.86 -0.22
N TYR A 332 -19.66 27.58 -0.53
CA TYR A 332 -19.35 28.90 0.05
C TYR A 332 -20.46 29.94 -0.12
N LEU A 333 -21.08 30.00 -1.29
CA LEU A 333 -22.09 31.01 -1.59
C LEU A 333 -23.53 30.53 -1.39
N GLY A 334 -23.73 29.24 -1.08
CA GLY A 334 -25.07 28.66 -0.95
C GLY A 334 -25.69 28.23 -2.28
N PHE A 335 -24.93 28.25 -3.36
CA PHE A 335 -25.47 28.04 -4.71
C PHE A 335 -25.95 26.61 -4.95
N ALA A 336 -25.46 25.62 -4.21
CA ALA A 336 -25.83 24.22 -4.40
C ALA A 336 -27.34 23.91 -4.28
N ASN A 337 -28.12 24.75 -3.58
CA ASN A 337 -29.58 24.60 -3.47
C ASN A 337 -30.34 25.87 -3.91
N HIS A 338 -29.69 26.78 -4.61
CA HIS A 338 -30.28 28.07 -4.95
C HIS A 338 -31.47 27.95 -5.92
N PRO A 339 -32.62 28.63 -5.68
CA PRO A 339 -33.82 28.48 -6.50
C PRO A 339 -33.62 28.78 -7.99
N ARG A 340 -32.85 29.83 -8.33
CA ARG A 340 -32.54 30.20 -9.73
C ARG A 340 -31.77 29.08 -10.44
N LEU A 341 -30.80 28.47 -9.76
CA LEU A 341 -29.98 27.37 -10.31
C LEU A 341 -30.82 26.10 -10.52
N LYS A 342 -31.69 25.76 -9.57
CA LYS A 342 -32.61 24.61 -9.73
C LYS A 342 -33.53 24.80 -10.94
N LYS A 343 -34.06 26.00 -11.11
CA LYS A 343 -34.90 26.35 -12.28
C LYS A 343 -34.13 26.17 -13.58
N ALA A 344 -32.91 26.72 -13.68
CA ALA A 344 -32.05 26.58 -14.85
C ALA A 344 -31.72 25.10 -15.16
N ALA A 345 -31.50 24.27 -14.14
CA ALA A 345 -31.28 22.84 -14.32
C ALA A 345 -32.50 22.15 -14.94
N ILE A 346 -33.70 22.41 -14.40
CA ILE A 346 -34.96 21.81 -14.88
C ILE A 346 -35.21 22.20 -16.33
N GLU A 347 -35.08 23.49 -16.66
CA GLU A 347 -35.28 23.99 -18.03
C GLU A 347 -34.27 23.39 -19.02
N ALA A 348 -33.02 23.19 -18.59
CA ALA A 348 -32.01 22.54 -19.43
C ALA A 348 -32.29 21.06 -19.67
N VAL A 349 -32.81 20.34 -18.67
CA VAL A 349 -33.24 18.93 -18.85
C VAL A 349 -34.35 18.83 -19.88
N GLU A 350 -35.36 19.70 -19.81
CA GLU A 350 -36.47 19.71 -20.78
C GLU A 350 -35.99 20.02 -22.21
N LYS A 351 -35.04 20.94 -22.37
CA LYS A 351 -34.55 21.37 -23.69
C LYS A 351 -33.51 20.43 -24.30
N TYR A 352 -32.52 19.99 -23.52
CA TYR A 352 -31.33 19.29 -24.02
C TYR A 352 -31.27 17.82 -23.62
N GLY A 353 -32.18 17.35 -22.75
CA GLY A 353 -32.13 16.03 -22.16
C GLY A 353 -31.14 15.93 -21.00
N VAL A 354 -30.96 14.69 -20.51
CA VAL A 354 -30.23 14.43 -19.26
C VAL A 354 -28.70 14.40 -19.41
N GLY A 355 -28.16 14.30 -20.62
CA GLY A 355 -26.72 14.17 -20.81
C GLY A 355 -26.26 14.33 -22.26
N PRO A 356 -24.96 14.55 -22.48
CA PRO A 356 -24.41 14.90 -23.78
C PRO A 356 -24.12 13.71 -24.71
N GLY A 357 -24.21 12.47 -24.20
CA GLY A 357 -24.07 11.26 -25.01
C GLY A 357 -22.64 10.89 -25.44
N ALA A 358 -21.68 11.82 -25.44
CA ALA A 358 -20.26 11.53 -25.66
C ALA A 358 -19.32 12.64 -25.14
N VAL A 359 -18.04 12.51 -25.50
CA VAL A 359 -16.98 13.51 -25.30
C VAL A 359 -17.16 14.72 -26.22
N ARG A 360 -16.52 15.86 -25.89
CA ARG A 360 -16.58 17.10 -26.67
C ARG A 360 -16.21 16.91 -28.15
N THR A 361 -15.21 16.09 -28.43
CA THR A 361 -14.63 15.93 -29.78
C THR A 361 -15.44 15.05 -30.74
N ILE A 362 -16.49 14.36 -30.27
CA ILE A 362 -17.34 13.52 -31.11
C ILE A 362 -18.67 14.22 -31.38
N ASN A 363 -19.56 14.23 -30.39
CA ASN A 363 -20.86 14.92 -30.47
C ASN A 363 -21.35 15.42 -29.10
N GLY A 364 -20.48 15.42 -28.08
CA GLY A 364 -20.82 15.90 -26.74
C GLY A 364 -20.54 17.39 -26.52
N ASN A 365 -20.21 18.15 -27.57
CA ASN A 365 -20.01 19.61 -27.49
C ASN A 365 -21.31 20.35 -27.83
N MET A 366 -22.12 20.61 -26.82
CA MET A 366 -23.37 21.39 -26.95
C MET A 366 -23.10 22.89 -26.95
N ASP A 367 -24.03 23.67 -27.53
CA ASP A 367 -24.06 25.14 -27.48
C ASP A 367 -23.90 25.69 -26.05
N LEU A 368 -24.54 25.09 -25.06
CA LEU A 368 -24.40 25.45 -23.63
C LEU A 368 -22.95 25.38 -23.13
N HIS A 369 -22.13 24.43 -23.62
CA HIS A 369 -20.74 24.33 -23.20
C HIS A 369 -19.91 25.49 -23.74
N VAL A 370 -20.18 25.89 -24.98
CA VAL A 370 -19.52 27.03 -25.63
C VAL A 370 -19.91 28.32 -24.91
N GLU A 371 -21.21 28.51 -24.62
CA GLU A 371 -21.69 29.65 -23.84
C GLU A 371 -21.04 29.72 -22.46
N LEU A 372 -20.99 28.60 -21.72
CA LEU A 372 -20.34 28.57 -20.40
C LEU A 372 -18.86 28.98 -20.49
N GLU A 373 -18.12 28.48 -21.48
CA GLU A 373 -16.71 28.85 -21.67
C GLU A 373 -16.53 30.34 -21.99
N GLU A 374 -17.36 30.91 -22.86
CA GLU A 374 -17.32 32.34 -23.20
C GLU A 374 -17.67 33.22 -21.98
N ARG A 375 -18.70 32.83 -21.23
CA ARG A 375 -19.12 33.54 -20.01
C ARG A 375 -18.06 33.47 -18.92
N LEU A 376 -17.43 32.30 -18.72
CA LEU A 376 -16.32 32.15 -17.77
C LEU A 376 -15.10 32.97 -18.20
N ALA A 377 -14.74 33.00 -19.48
CA ALA A 377 -13.61 33.79 -19.97
C ALA A 377 -13.81 35.27 -19.67
N LYS A 378 -15.01 35.79 -19.99
CA LYS A 378 -15.40 37.17 -19.65
C LYS A 378 -15.37 37.43 -18.14
N PHE A 379 -15.92 36.52 -17.33
CA PHE A 379 -15.96 36.69 -15.88
C PHE A 379 -14.56 36.71 -15.27
N LYS A 380 -13.66 35.83 -15.74
CA LYS A 380 -12.28 35.71 -15.26
C LYS A 380 -11.33 36.77 -15.85
N GLU A 381 -11.79 37.58 -16.79
CA GLU A 381 -10.98 38.57 -17.52
C GLU A 381 -9.79 37.94 -18.28
N GLU A 382 -10.00 36.74 -18.83
CA GLU A 382 -9.01 35.99 -19.60
C GLU A 382 -9.48 35.76 -21.05
N GLU A 383 -8.54 35.51 -21.97
CA GLU A 383 -8.87 35.35 -23.40
C GLU A 383 -9.79 34.15 -23.66
N ALA A 384 -9.56 33.04 -22.95
CA ALA A 384 -10.26 31.80 -23.20
C ALA A 384 -10.40 30.95 -21.94
N VAL A 385 -11.47 30.14 -21.92
CA VAL A 385 -11.69 29.12 -20.90
C VAL A 385 -11.96 27.77 -21.55
N THR A 386 -11.38 26.73 -20.96
CA THR A 386 -11.66 25.32 -21.27
C THR A 386 -12.30 24.64 -20.08
N VAL A 387 -13.51 24.08 -20.26
CA VAL A 387 -14.25 23.42 -19.18
C VAL A 387 -13.95 21.90 -19.12
N TYR A 388 -13.83 21.39 -17.90
CA TYR A 388 -13.60 19.98 -17.55
C TYR A 388 -14.69 19.47 -16.60
N GLN A 389 -14.76 18.15 -16.42
CA GLN A 389 -15.75 17.50 -15.55
C GLN A 389 -15.53 17.77 -14.06
N SER A 390 -14.33 18.17 -13.64
CA SER A 390 -13.99 18.52 -12.27
C SER A 390 -12.69 19.33 -12.20
N GLY A 391 -12.44 20.04 -11.10
CA GLY A 391 -11.15 20.68 -10.84
C GLY A 391 -9.99 19.68 -10.71
N PHE A 392 -10.28 18.44 -10.31
CA PHE A 392 -9.30 17.35 -10.33
C PHE A 392 -8.87 17.03 -11.78
N ASN A 393 -9.84 16.90 -12.69
CA ASN A 393 -9.57 16.64 -14.10
C ASN A 393 -8.85 17.80 -14.78
N CYS A 394 -9.08 19.05 -14.36
CA CYS A 394 -8.29 20.19 -14.83
C CYS A 394 -6.81 19.96 -14.53
N ASN A 395 -6.45 19.75 -13.27
CA ASN A 395 -5.04 19.56 -12.89
C ASN A 395 -4.42 18.34 -13.59
N ALA A 396 -5.06 17.18 -13.47
CA ALA A 396 -4.55 15.94 -14.05
C ALA A 396 -4.43 16.00 -15.59
N GLY A 397 -5.37 16.67 -16.26
CA GLY A 397 -5.41 16.76 -17.72
C GLY A 397 -4.56 17.86 -18.31
N THR A 398 -4.47 19.02 -17.65
CA THR A 398 -3.77 20.20 -18.15
C THR A 398 -2.28 20.07 -17.91
N ILE A 399 -1.83 19.73 -16.70
CA ILE A 399 -0.40 19.62 -16.38
C ILE A 399 0.27 18.62 -17.33
N GLN A 400 -0.33 17.45 -17.51
CA GLN A 400 0.16 16.43 -18.44
C GLN A 400 0.17 16.91 -19.91
N ALA A 401 -0.75 17.78 -20.31
CA ALA A 401 -0.86 18.24 -21.69
C ALA A 401 0.12 19.37 -22.02
N ILE A 402 0.45 20.23 -21.06
CA ILE A 402 1.29 21.43 -21.27
C ILE A 402 2.76 21.24 -20.90
N THR A 403 3.14 20.07 -20.39
CA THR A 403 4.53 19.76 -20.01
C THR A 403 4.98 18.45 -20.63
N GLU A 404 6.26 18.35 -20.97
CA GLU A 404 6.87 17.18 -21.57
C GLU A 404 8.27 16.87 -21.02
N LYS A 405 8.92 15.87 -21.61
CA LYS A 405 10.28 15.48 -21.19
C LYS A 405 11.26 16.60 -21.58
N GLY A 406 12.03 17.07 -20.60
CA GLY A 406 12.96 18.20 -20.79
C GLY A 406 12.42 19.52 -20.24
N ASP A 407 11.21 19.53 -19.68
CA ASP A 407 10.69 20.63 -18.87
C ASP A 407 10.91 20.37 -17.37
N LEU A 408 10.73 21.42 -16.57
CA LEU A 408 10.76 21.37 -15.10
C LEU A 408 9.47 21.94 -14.50
N ILE A 409 8.88 21.20 -13.56
CA ILE A 409 7.80 21.67 -12.71
C ILE A 409 8.34 21.98 -11.31
N ILE A 410 8.14 23.20 -10.83
CA ILE A 410 8.48 23.64 -9.48
C ILE A 410 7.16 23.79 -8.70
N SER A 411 6.91 22.88 -7.76
CA SER A 411 5.65 22.80 -7.00
C SER A 411 5.82 23.29 -5.57
N ASP A 412 4.85 24.04 -5.04
CA ASP A 412 4.72 24.27 -3.59
C ASP A 412 4.54 22.91 -2.89
N GLU A 413 5.12 22.73 -1.70
CA GLU A 413 5.09 21.46 -0.96
C GLU A 413 3.69 21.09 -0.43
N LEU A 414 2.79 22.07 -0.26
CA LEU A 414 1.43 21.88 0.24
C LEU A 414 0.36 21.86 -0.86
N ASN A 415 0.77 21.86 -2.14
CA ASN A 415 -0.15 21.81 -3.27
C ASN A 415 -1.17 20.68 -3.17
N HIS A 416 -2.37 20.93 -3.68
CA HIS A 416 -3.46 19.97 -3.65
C HIS A 416 -3.09 18.64 -4.34
N ALA A 417 -3.66 17.54 -3.84
CA ALA A 417 -3.37 16.19 -4.35
C ALA A 417 -3.59 16.03 -5.87
N SER A 418 -4.55 16.76 -6.46
CA SER A 418 -4.75 16.74 -7.92
C SER A 418 -3.60 17.33 -8.71
N ILE A 419 -2.92 18.35 -8.17
CA ILE A 419 -1.69 18.90 -8.75
C ILE A 419 -0.61 17.83 -8.67
N ILE A 420 -0.40 17.23 -7.49
CA ILE A 420 0.60 16.17 -7.28
C ILE A 420 0.38 15.02 -8.28
N ASP A 421 -0.86 14.60 -8.47
CA ASP A 421 -1.19 13.53 -9.42
C ASP A 421 -1.02 13.98 -10.89
N GLY A 422 -1.34 15.23 -11.23
CA GLY A 422 -1.05 15.81 -12.55
C GLY A 422 0.45 15.86 -12.85
N VAL A 423 1.28 16.25 -11.87
CA VAL A 423 2.75 16.22 -11.96
C VAL A 423 3.26 14.79 -12.13
N ARG A 424 2.68 13.81 -11.42
CA ARG A 424 3.02 12.39 -11.59
C ARG A 424 2.67 11.84 -12.98
N LEU A 425 1.63 12.37 -13.61
CA LEU A 425 1.24 12.02 -14.98
C LEU A 425 2.08 12.72 -16.06
N SER A 426 2.76 13.82 -15.70
CA SER A 426 3.71 14.51 -16.57
C SER A 426 4.99 13.67 -16.79
N ARG A 427 5.73 14.03 -17.85
CA ARG A 427 7.08 13.53 -18.14
C ARG A 427 8.17 14.54 -17.80
N ALA A 428 7.80 15.71 -17.29
CA ALA A 428 8.74 16.75 -16.84
C ALA A 428 9.49 16.30 -15.59
N ASP A 429 10.68 16.87 -15.39
CA ASP A 429 11.34 16.78 -14.10
C ASP A 429 10.57 17.59 -13.06
N LYS A 430 10.79 17.28 -11.78
CA LYS A 430 10.09 17.95 -10.67
C LYS A 430 11.06 18.46 -9.63
N ALA A 431 10.79 19.66 -9.13
CA ALA A 431 11.36 20.23 -7.93
C ALA A 431 10.23 20.71 -7.02
N VAL A 432 10.52 20.79 -5.72
CA VAL A 432 9.58 21.28 -4.71
C VAL A 432 10.26 22.43 -3.97
N PHE A 433 9.51 23.49 -3.69
CA PHE A 433 9.96 24.56 -2.80
C PHE A 433 9.11 24.56 -1.53
N LYS A 434 9.69 25.05 -0.43
CA LYS A 434 8.99 25.14 0.86
C LYS A 434 7.81 26.10 0.78
N HIS A 435 6.75 25.74 1.48
CA HIS A 435 5.48 26.44 1.43
C HIS A 435 5.65 27.92 1.82
N SER A 436 5.17 28.81 0.95
CA SER A 436 5.24 30.27 1.15
C SER A 436 6.66 30.86 1.35
N ASP A 437 7.72 30.12 0.99
CA ASP A 437 9.13 30.54 1.08
C ASP A 437 9.69 30.97 -0.29
N MET A 438 9.65 32.28 -0.56
CA MET A 438 10.12 32.84 -1.83
C MET A 438 11.65 32.80 -1.98
N ALA A 439 12.40 32.72 -0.88
CA ALA A 439 13.86 32.57 -0.93
C ALA A 439 14.23 31.15 -1.39
N ASP A 440 13.51 30.13 -0.92
CA ASP A 440 13.68 28.76 -1.38
C ASP A 440 13.20 28.59 -2.83
N LEU A 441 12.06 29.18 -3.22
CA LEU A 441 11.63 29.23 -4.62
C LEU A 441 12.69 29.85 -5.53
N GLU A 442 13.25 31.01 -5.16
CA GLU A 442 14.30 31.67 -5.93
C GLU A 442 15.58 30.82 -5.99
N ARG A 443 15.95 30.12 -4.91
CA ARG A 443 17.07 29.18 -4.90
C ARG A 443 16.86 28.06 -5.91
N VAL A 444 15.69 27.41 -5.91
CA VAL A 444 15.34 26.34 -6.87
C VAL A 444 15.37 26.85 -8.31
N LEU A 445 14.86 28.05 -8.57
CA LEU A 445 14.92 28.69 -9.90
C LEU A 445 16.37 28.92 -10.36
N LYS A 446 17.22 29.52 -9.50
CA LYS A 446 18.65 29.75 -9.80
C LYS A 446 19.40 28.45 -10.09
N GLU A 447 19.17 27.42 -9.29
CA GLU A 447 19.83 26.12 -9.46
C GLU A 447 19.47 25.43 -10.78
N ASN A 448 18.32 25.74 -11.37
CA ASN A 448 17.82 25.08 -12.58
C ASN A 448 17.82 25.98 -13.83
N GLN A 449 18.31 27.21 -13.71
CA GLN A 449 18.34 28.17 -14.80
C GLN A 449 19.13 27.64 -16.01
N GLY A 450 18.52 27.66 -17.19
CA GLY A 450 19.13 27.22 -18.45
C GLY A 450 19.27 25.70 -18.62
N LYS A 451 18.73 24.88 -17.71
CA LYS A 451 18.80 23.40 -17.79
C LYS A 451 17.62 22.76 -18.53
N TYR A 452 16.50 23.46 -18.63
CA TYR A 452 15.22 22.94 -19.10
C TYR A 452 14.66 23.80 -20.23
N ASN A 453 13.82 23.22 -21.09
CA ASN A 453 13.17 23.93 -22.20
C ASN A 453 12.13 24.92 -21.66
N THR A 454 11.26 24.44 -20.76
CA THR A 454 10.25 25.23 -20.07
C THR A 454 10.35 24.98 -18.57
N THR A 455 10.21 26.03 -17.78
CA THR A 455 10.04 25.93 -16.32
C THR A 455 8.64 26.41 -15.96
N LEU A 456 7.91 25.63 -15.17
CA LEU A 456 6.55 25.94 -14.72
C LEU A 456 6.51 25.99 -13.19
N ILE A 457 6.10 27.12 -12.62
CA ILE A 457 5.84 27.26 -11.18
C ILE A 457 4.36 26.97 -10.95
N ILE A 458 4.08 26.00 -10.07
CA ILE A 458 2.71 25.58 -9.74
C ILE A 458 2.42 25.80 -8.25
N THR A 459 1.31 26.47 -7.95
CA THR A 459 0.82 26.71 -6.58
C THR A 459 -0.72 26.64 -6.51
N ASP A 460 -1.27 26.19 -5.38
CA ASP A 460 -2.62 26.58 -4.97
C ASP A 460 -2.66 28.10 -4.79
N GLY A 461 -3.77 28.77 -5.11
CA GLY A 461 -3.97 30.19 -4.79
C GLY A 461 -4.44 30.40 -3.35
N VAL A 462 -5.26 29.48 -2.85
CA VAL A 462 -5.72 29.41 -1.46
C VAL A 462 -5.49 27.99 -0.96
N PHE A 463 -4.67 27.82 0.07
CA PHE A 463 -4.35 26.50 0.59
C PHE A 463 -5.49 25.96 1.45
N SER A 464 -6.07 24.84 1.02
CA SER A 464 -7.38 24.41 1.51
C SER A 464 -7.43 23.98 2.99
N MET A 465 -6.30 23.63 3.60
CA MET A 465 -6.23 23.15 4.99
C MET A 465 -5.95 24.25 6.01
N ASP A 466 -5.22 25.28 5.60
CA ASP A 466 -4.74 26.38 6.44
C ASP A 466 -5.50 27.68 6.18
N GLY A 467 -6.01 27.85 4.95
CA GLY A 467 -6.82 29.00 4.56
C GLY A 467 -6.01 30.28 4.32
N ASP A 468 -4.69 30.17 4.23
CA ASP A 468 -3.75 31.22 3.82
C ASP A 468 -3.67 31.35 2.29
N LEU A 469 -3.12 32.48 1.85
CA LEU A 469 -2.96 32.83 0.44
C LEU A 469 -1.54 32.56 -0.04
N ALA A 470 -1.42 32.06 -1.27
CA ALA A 470 -0.13 32.08 -1.94
C ALA A 470 0.35 33.53 -2.15
N LYS A 471 1.67 33.73 -2.05
CA LYS A 471 2.35 35.00 -2.36
C LYS A 471 2.41 35.24 -3.87
N LEU A 472 1.26 35.23 -4.55
CA LEU A 472 1.16 35.29 -6.01
C LEU A 472 1.91 36.49 -6.62
N PRO A 473 1.87 37.72 -6.05
CA PRO A 473 2.67 38.82 -6.59
C PRO A 473 4.18 38.52 -6.63
N GLU A 474 4.73 37.98 -5.55
CA GLU A 474 6.16 37.62 -5.46
C GLU A 474 6.52 36.44 -6.39
N ILE A 475 5.62 35.45 -6.49
CA ILE A 475 5.79 34.31 -7.40
C ILE A 475 5.84 34.78 -8.86
N VAL A 476 4.94 35.70 -9.25
CA VAL A 476 4.90 36.26 -10.62
C VAL A 476 6.17 37.06 -10.91
N GLU A 477 6.63 37.89 -9.98
CA GLU A 477 7.89 38.63 -10.14
C GLU A 477 9.10 37.70 -10.34
N LEU A 478 9.15 36.59 -9.59
CA LEU A 478 10.18 35.57 -9.78
C LEU A 478 10.02 34.84 -11.11
N ALA A 479 8.80 34.49 -11.50
CA ALA A 479 8.53 33.83 -12.77
C ALA A 479 9.02 34.68 -13.95
N GLU A 480 8.67 35.97 -13.97
CA GLU A 480 9.10 36.94 -14.99
C GLU A 480 10.63 37.12 -14.98
N LYS A 481 11.25 37.23 -13.81
CA LYS A 481 12.71 37.38 -13.66
C LYS A 481 13.50 36.18 -14.21
N TYR A 482 12.98 34.97 -14.03
CA TYR A 482 13.67 33.72 -14.41
C TYR A 482 13.15 33.09 -15.70
N GLY A 483 12.15 33.69 -16.35
CA GLY A 483 11.55 33.17 -17.58
C GLY A 483 10.75 31.88 -17.37
N ALA A 484 10.08 31.74 -16.24
CA ALA A 484 9.19 30.62 -15.94
C ALA A 484 7.72 30.98 -16.21
N LEU A 485 6.92 29.97 -16.54
CA LEU A 485 5.47 30.07 -16.62
C LEU A 485 4.84 29.90 -15.23
N THR A 486 3.61 30.38 -15.08
CA THR A 486 2.85 30.33 -13.83
C THR A 486 1.55 29.54 -13.95
N TYR A 487 1.27 28.73 -12.94
CA TYR A 487 0.05 27.92 -12.83
C TYR A 487 -0.53 28.07 -11.43
N VAL A 488 -1.77 28.52 -11.34
CA VAL A 488 -2.45 28.78 -10.06
C VAL A 488 -3.74 27.96 -9.99
N ASP A 489 -3.85 27.09 -8.98
CA ASP A 489 -5.12 26.44 -8.63
C ASP A 489 -5.94 27.34 -7.71
N ASP A 490 -6.90 28.04 -8.31
CA ASP A 490 -7.80 28.99 -7.68
C ASP A 490 -9.12 28.32 -7.24
N ALA A 491 -9.15 26.99 -7.05
CA ALA A 491 -10.37 26.27 -6.69
C ALA A 491 -11.02 26.75 -5.38
N HIS A 492 -10.23 27.28 -4.44
CA HIS A 492 -10.72 27.83 -3.17
C HIS A 492 -10.83 29.37 -3.16
N GLY A 493 -10.33 30.06 -4.20
CA GLY A 493 -10.51 31.49 -4.37
C GLY A 493 -11.69 31.86 -5.24
N SER A 494 -11.98 31.08 -6.28
CA SER A 494 -13.13 31.32 -7.18
C SER A 494 -14.47 31.22 -6.45
N GLY A 495 -15.26 32.28 -6.57
CA GLY A 495 -16.48 32.54 -5.83
C GLY A 495 -16.26 33.13 -4.43
N VAL A 496 -15.02 33.44 -4.04
CA VAL A 496 -14.68 33.85 -2.65
C VAL A 496 -13.86 35.14 -2.62
N LEU A 497 -12.81 35.23 -3.42
CA LEU A 497 -11.86 36.34 -3.43
C LEU A 497 -12.08 37.26 -4.63
N GLY A 498 -11.51 38.46 -4.56
CA GLY A 498 -11.59 39.45 -5.64
C GLY A 498 -12.97 40.08 -5.78
N ASN A 499 -13.07 41.01 -6.72
CA ASN A 499 -14.30 41.67 -7.08
C ASN A 499 -15.32 40.61 -7.54
N ARG A 500 -16.49 40.58 -6.87
CA ARG A 500 -17.59 39.65 -7.18
C ARG A 500 -17.17 38.17 -7.18
N GLY A 501 -16.17 37.79 -6.39
CA GLY A 501 -15.74 36.39 -6.27
C GLY A 501 -14.95 35.88 -7.47
N ARG A 502 -14.28 36.75 -8.23
CA ARG A 502 -13.47 36.33 -9.38
C ARG A 502 -12.26 35.47 -9.04
N GLY A 503 -11.78 35.47 -7.81
CA GLY A 503 -10.70 34.61 -7.33
C GLY A 503 -9.38 35.34 -7.04
N THR A 504 -8.32 34.57 -6.78
CA THR A 504 -7.04 35.09 -6.26
C THR A 504 -6.32 36.01 -7.25
N VAL A 505 -6.39 35.71 -8.55
CA VAL A 505 -5.76 36.54 -9.59
C VAL A 505 -6.37 37.93 -9.65
N ASP A 506 -7.69 38.04 -9.55
CA ASP A 506 -8.40 39.32 -9.49
C ASP A 506 -8.12 40.06 -8.16
N HIS A 507 -8.11 39.31 -7.04
CA HIS A 507 -7.80 39.86 -5.71
C HIS A 507 -6.44 40.60 -5.67
N PHE A 508 -5.44 40.07 -6.35
CA PHE A 508 -4.10 40.67 -6.43
C PHE A 508 -3.88 41.56 -7.66
N GLY A 509 -4.86 41.70 -8.56
CA GLY A 509 -4.72 42.50 -9.78
C GLY A 509 -3.70 41.94 -10.78
N LEU A 510 -3.63 40.61 -10.91
CA LEU A 510 -2.64 39.88 -11.71
C LEU A 510 -3.17 39.36 -13.06
N HIS A 511 -4.33 39.85 -13.52
CA HIS A 511 -4.93 39.47 -14.80
C HIS A 511 -3.93 39.62 -15.95
N GLY A 512 -3.86 38.61 -16.83
CA GLY A 512 -2.91 38.57 -17.95
C GLY A 512 -1.43 38.33 -17.58
N ARG A 513 -1.09 38.22 -16.29
CA ARG A 513 0.26 37.87 -15.79
C ARG A 513 0.36 36.44 -15.24
N ILE A 514 -0.76 35.70 -15.19
CA ILE A 514 -0.78 34.27 -14.88
C ILE A 514 -1.09 33.47 -16.14
N ASP A 515 -0.32 32.43 -16.44
CA ASP A 515 -0.46 31.70 -17.71
C ASP A 515 -1.61 30.67 -17.68
N PHE A 516 -1.81 30.03 -16.53
CA PHE A 516 -2.86 29.01 -16.34
C PHE A 516 -3.57 29.21 -15.01
N ILE A 517 -4.86 29.54 -15.05
CA ILE A 517 -5.70 29.71 -13.86
C ILE A 517 -6.71 28.58 -13.81
N ILE A 518 -6.56 27.71 -12.82
CA ILE A 518 -7.41 26.54 -12.63
C ILE A 518 -8.49 26.90 -11.63
N GLY A 519 -9.72 26.45 -11.88
CA GLY A 519 -10.78 26.60 -10.90
C GLY A 519 -11.70 25.39 -10.86
N THR A 520 -12.53 25.35 -9.84
CA THR A 520 -13.62 24.38 -9.74
C THR A 520 -14.96 25.08 -9.70
N LEU A 521 -15.94 24.42 -10.31
CA LEU A 521 -17.33 24.84 -10.38
C LEU A 521 -18.20 24.13 -9.31
N SER A 522 -17.56 23.35 -8.43
CA SER A 522 -18.21 22.55 -7.37
C SER A 522 -18.19 23.19 -5.97
N LYS A 523 -17.57 24.36 -5.83
CA LYS A 523 -17.39 25.05 -4.53
C LYS A 523 -18.15 26.37 -4.49
N GLY A 524 -17.49 27.49 -4.78
CA GLY A 524 -18.14 28.81 -4.82
C GLY A 524 -19.35 28.86 -5.76
N PHE A 525 -19.24 28.21 -6.93
CA PHE A 525 -20.34 28.08 -7.90
C PHE A 525 -21.42 27.05 -7.52
N GLY A 526 -21.12 26.12 -6.60
CA GLY A 526 -22.10 25.21 -6.01
C GLY A 526 -22.61 24.05 -6.88
N VAL A 527 -22.05 23.79 -8.06
CA VAL A 527 -22.54 22.71 -8.95
C VAL A 527 -21.48 21.61 -9.14
N LEU A 528 -20.95 21.43 -10.35
CA LEU A 528 -19.97 20.42 -10.69
C LEU A 528 -19.17 20.90 -11.89
N GLY A 529 -17.87 20.59 -11.91
CA GLY A 529 -16.99 20.95 -13.03
C GLY A 529 -15.68 21.56 -12.58
N GLY A 530 -14.83 21.81 -13.55
CA GLY A 530 -13.63 22.63 -13.41
C GLY A 530 -13.38 23.40 -14.69
N TYR A 531 -12.47 24.35 -14.63
CA TYR A 531 -12.08 25.10 -15.80
C TYR A 531 -10.59 25.47 -15.75
N VAL A 532 -10.05 25.76 -16.93
CA VAL A 532 -8.74 26.40 -17.12
C VAL A 532 -8.98 27.70 -17.85
N ALA A 533 -8.75 28.83 -17.20
CA ALA A 533 -8.72 30.15 -17.83
C ALA A 533 -7.28 30.46 -18.23
N SER A 534 -7.09 30.90 -19.47
CA SER A 534 -5.78 31.07 -20.10
C SER A 534 -5.90 31.80 -21.44
N ARG A 535 -4.76 31.91 -22.15
CA ARG A 535 -4.73 32.40 -23.53
C ARG A 535 -5.46 31.47 -24.50
N GLN A 536 -5.93 32.03 -25.62
CA GLN A 536 -6.67 31.29 -26.65
C GLN A 536 -5.87 30.09 -27.20
N VAL A 537 -4.56 30.24 -27.37
CA VAL A 537 -3.67 29.15 -27.82
C VAL A 537 -3.68 27.94 -26.87
N THR A 538 -3.84 28.17 -25.56
CA THR A 538 -3.93 27.09 -24.58
C THR A 538 -5.24 26.31 -24.74
N LYS A 539 -6.37 27.00 -24.95
CA LYS A 539 -7.66 26.34 -25.22
C LYS A 539 -7.59 25.44 -26.46
N GLU A 540 -7.01 25.95 -27.54
CA GLU A 540 -6.80 25.19 -28.78
C GLU A 540 -5.89 23.98 -28.58
N TRP A 541 -4.83 24.11 -27.79
CA TRP A 541 -3.96 22.99 -27.45
C TRP A 541 -4.69 21.92 -26.63
N LEU A 542 -5.40 22.35 -25.57
CA LEU A 542 -6.11 21.44 -24.67
C LEU A 542 -7.25 20.70 -25.37
N SER A 543 -7.91 21.29 -26.38
CA SER A 543 -8.93 20.57 -27.16
C SER A 543 -8.39 19.40 -27.98
N HIS A 544 -7.06 19.31 -28.15
CA HIS A 544 -6.38 18.22 -28.88
C HIS A 544 -5.51 17.33 -27.98
N ARG A 545 -5.08 17.83 -26.82
CA ARG A 545 -4.11 17.15 -25.94
C ARG A 545 -4.60 16.91 -24.53
N GLY A 546 -5.62 17.62 -24.07
CA GLY A 546 -6.21 17.46 -22.74
C GLY A 546 -6.95 16.13 -22.64
N ARG A 547 -6.32 15.10 -22.09
CA ARG A 547 -6.87 13.73 -22.07
C ARG A 547 -8.30 13.63 -21.49
N PRO A 548 -8.66 14.29 -20.37
CA PRO A 548 -10.03 14.24 -19.87
C PRO A 548 -11.06 14.89 -20.81
N ILE A 549 -10.67 15.82 -21.67
CA ILE A 549 -11.56 16.38 -22.70
C ILE A 549 -11.77 15.37 -23.83
N LEU A 550 -10.70 14.67 -24.22
CA LEU A 550 -10.72 13.72 -25.33
C LEU A 550 -11.39 12.38 -24.98
N PHE A 551 -11.32 11.96 -23.73
CA PHE A 551 -11.66 10.59 -23.31
C PHE A 551 -12.68 10.50 -22.16
N SER A 552 -13.29 11.62 -21.76
CA SER A 552 -14.37 11.61 -20.76
C SER A 552 -15.56 12.44 -21.25
N THR A 553 -16.76 11.89 -21.05
CA THR A 553 -18.03 12.50 -21.46
C THR A 553 -18.15 13.92 -20.91
N SER A 554 -18.74 14.83 -21.70
CA SER A 554 -18.91 16.23 -21.30
C SER A 554 -19.84 16.39 -20.10
N LEU A 555 -19.91 17.61 -19.54
CA LEU A 555 -20.83 17.92 -18.46
C LEU A 555 -22.31 17.78 -18.93
N PRO A 556 -23.21 17.27 -18.08
CA PRO A 556 -24.64 17.27 -18.39
C PRO A 556 -25.23 18.68 -18.55
N PRO A 557 -26.25 18.89 -19.40
CA PRO A 557 -26.95 20.18 -19.51
C PRO A 557 -27.48 20.71 -18.17
N ALA A 558 -28.00 19.79 -17.34
CA ALA A 558 -28.48 20.06 -15.98
C ALA A 558 -27.38 20.54 -15.00
N VAL A 559 -26.11 20.43 -15.39
CA VAL A 559 -24.95 20.98 -14.67
C VAL A 559 -24.51 22.29 -15.30
N VAL A 560 -24.44 22.37 -16.63
CA VAL A 560 -23.93 23.53 -17.36
C VAL A 560 -24.83 24.76 -17.23
N ALA A 561 -26.15 24.61 -17.40
CA ALA A 561 -27.07 25.75 -17.34
C ALA A 561 -27.13 26.43 -15.94
N PRO A 562 -27.16 25.70 -14.82
CA PRO A 562 -27.02 26.31 -13.49
C PRO A 562 -25.70 27.06 -13.29
N LEU A 563 -24.62 26.66 -13.94
CA LEU A 563 -23.35 27.38 -13.83
C LEU A 563 -23.37 28.71 -14.56
N ILE A 564 -24.02 28.76 -15.73
CA ILE A 564 -24.30 30.02 -16.43
C ILE A 564 -25.16 30.93 -15.54
N GLU A 565 -26.14 30.36 -14.84
CA GLU A 565 -26.98 31.12 -13.91
C GLU A 565 -26.22 31.60 -12.66
N ALA A 566 -25.29 30.80 -12.13
CA ALA A 566 -24.39 31.23 -11.06
C ALA A 566 -23.53 32.44 -11.48
N LEU A 567 -23.04 32.44 -12.73
CA LEU A 567 -22.31 33.57 -13.30
C LEU A 567 -23.20 34.82 -13.41
N ASN A 568 -24.46 34.67 -13.87
CA ASN A 568 -25.42 35.78 -13.91
C ASN A 568 -25.57 36.42 -12.52
N ILE A 569 -25.75 35.60 -11.47
CA ILE A 569 -25.91 36.10 -10.10
C ILE A 569 -24.65 36.88 -9.64
N LEU A 570 -23.45 36.35 -9.88
CA LEU A 570 -22.20 37.00 -9.49
C LEU A 570 -21.95 38.31 -10.26
N GLU A 571 -22.33 38.37 -11.53
CA GLU A 571 -22.26 39.59 -12.35
C GLU A 571 -23.28 40.65 -11.91
N GLU A 572 -24.46 40.23 -11.43
CA GLU A 572 -25.52 41.12 -10.94
C GLU A 572 -25.18 41.73 -9.58
N THR A 573 -24.72 40.93 -8.60
CA THR A 573 -24.52 41.38 -7.20
C THR A 573 -23.30 40.76 -6.52
N ASP A 574 -22.73 41.46 -5.54
CA ASP A 574 -21.67 40.97 -4.65
C ASP A 574 -22.17 40.53 -3.27
N GLU A 575 -23.48 40.63 -3.01
CA GLU A 575 -24.12 40.37 -1.70
C GLU A 575 -23.69 39.02 -1.10
N TYR A 576 -23.66 37.95 -1.90
CA TYR A 576 -23.30 36.61 -1.43
C TYR A 576 -21.87 36.54 -0.92
N THR A 577 -20.94 37.18 -1.63
CA THR A 577 -19.52 37.22 -1.27
C THR A 577 -19.33 38.07 -0.01
N VAL A 578 -19.98 39.25 0.06
CA VAL A 578 -19.96 40.11 1.25
C VAL A 578 -20.49 39.38 2.48
N ARG A 579 -21.62 38.66 2.34
CA ARG A 579 -22.23 37.91 3.44
C ARG A 579 -21.38 36.72 3.89
N LEU A 580 -20.75 36.01 2.95
CA LEU A 580 -19.77 34.97 3.27
C LEU A 580 -18.64 35.50 4.14
N TRP A 581 -18.03 36.63 3.76
CA TRP A 581 -16.93 37.23 4.49
C TRP A 581 -17.36 37.75 5.87
N ASP A 582 -18.52 38.41 5.96
CA ASP A 582 -19.07 38.86 7.25
C ASP A 582 -19.34 37.68 8.20
N ASN A 583 -19.87 36.57 7.68
CA ASN A 583 -20.08 35.35 8.44
C ASN A 583 -18.77 34.71 8.89
N ALA A 584 -17.79 34.60 8.00
CA ALA A 584 -16.50 34.01 8.32
C ALA A 584 -15.73 34.84 9.36
N LYS A 585 -15.72 36.16 9.20
CA LYS A 585 -15.10 37.07 10.16
C LYS A 585 -15.72 36.92 11.55
N PHE A 586 -17.06 36.95 11.62
CA PHE A 586 -17.78 36.73 12.88
C PHE A 586 -17.37 35.40 13.53
N PHE A 587 -17.43 34.29 12.79
CA PHE A 587 -17.13 32.97 13.34
C PHE A 587 -15.67 32.86 13.83
N LYS A 588 -14.71 33.35 13.03
CA LYS A 588 -13.28 33.35 13.37
C LYS A 588 -12.99 34.21 14.60
N GLU A 589 -13.58 35.40 14.70
CA GLU A 589 -13.46 36.27 15.87
C GLU A 589 -14.02 35.64 17.15
N GLU A 590 -15.19 35.01 17.08
CA GLU A 590 -15.81 34.36 18.23
C GLU A 590 -15.01 33.14 18.71
N LEU A 591 -14.51 32.29 17.80
CA LEU A 591 -13.62 31.19 18.18
C LEU A 591 -12.30 31.70 18.77
N GLY A 592 -11.73 32.78 18.22
CA GLY A 592 -10.53 33.41 18.76
C GLY A 592 -10.71 33.93 20.19
N LYS A 593 -11.85 34.56 20.51
CA LYS A 593 -12.19 35.01 21.87
C LYS A 593 -12.25 33.87 22.89
N LEU A 594 -12.63 32.67 22.44
CA LEU A 594 -12.68 31.48 23.28
C LEU A 594 -11.30 30.83 23.50
N GLY A 595 -10.26 31.27 22.78
CA GLY A 595 -8.91 30.74 22.90
C GLY A 595 -8.58 29.61 21.91
N PHE A 596 -9.44 29.32 20.95
CA PHE A 596 -9.12 28.34 19.90
C PHE A 596 -8.02 28.87 18.97
N ASN A 597 -7.09 28.00 18.58
CA ASN A 597 -6.07 28.32 17.59
C ASN A 597 -6.64 28.20 16.17
N THR A 598 -6.86 29.33 15.50
CA THR A 598 -7.37 29.39 14.11
C THR A 598 -6.28 29.53 13.05
N GLY A 599 -5.01 29.29 13.39
CA GLY A 599 -3.88 29.38 12.46
C GLY A 599 -3.70 30.77 11.85
N HIS A 600 -3.15 30.79 10.63
CA HIS A 600 -2.88 32.01 9.85
C HIS A 600 -3.89 32.22 8.72
N SER A 601 -5.10 31.66 8.85
CA SER A 601 -6.11 31.75 7.80
C SER A 601 -6.47 33.19 7.44
N GLU A 602 -6.36 33.52 6.16
CA GLU A 602 -6.73 34.80 5.57
C GLU A 602 -8.08 34.74 4.84
N THR A 603 -8.69 33.55 4.76
CA THR A 603 -9.90 33.28 3.96
C THR A 603 -11.09 32.84 4.83
N PRO A 604 -12.28 32.60 4.24
CA PRO A 604 -13.44 32.03 4.95
C PRO A 604 -13.24 30.61 5.48
N ILE A 605 -12.15 29.93 5.11
CA ILE A 605 -11.76 28.66 5.71
C ILE A 605 -11.25 28.93 7.13
N THR A 606 -11.90 28.40 8.16
CA THR A 606 -11.49 28.61 9.56
C THR A 606 -10.98 27.28 10.14
N PRO A 607 -9.66 27.03 10.12
CA PRO A 607 -9.12 25.87 10.79
C PRO A 607 -9.24 26.03 12.31
N VAL A 608 -9.33 24.93 13.03
CA VAL A 608 -9.23 24.86 14.49
C VAL A 608 -8.18 23.80 14.79
N ILE A 609 -6.96 24.26 15.11
CA ILE A 609 -5.79 23.41 15.25
C ILE A 609 -5.83 22.72 16.61
N ILE A 610 -5.84 21.38 16.59
CA ILE A 610 -5.88 20.52 17.78
C ILE A 610 -4.52 19.87 18.06
N GLY A 611 -3.74 19.62 17.00
CA GLY A 611 -2.45 18.93 17.06
C GLY A 611 -2.61 17.42 17.01
N ASP A 612 -3.03 16.82 18.12
CA ASP A 612 -3.21 15.37 18.22
C ASP A 612 -4.40 14.87 17.37
N GLU A 613 -4.16 13.88 16.53
CA GLU A 613 -5.13 13.36 15.56
C GLU A 613 -6.32 12.67 16.22
N ALA A 614 -6.07 11.88 17.27
CA ALA A 614 -7.12 11.16 17.99
C ALA A 614 -8.04 12.14 18.71
N LYS A 615 -7.48 13.17 19.34
CA LYS A 615 -8.23 14.28 19.94
C LYS A 615 -9.02 15.06 18.89
N ALA A 616 -8.46 15.36 17.72
CA ALA A 616 -9.18 16.05 16.65
C ALA A 616 -10.40 15.24 16.18
N VAL A 617 -10.23 13.93 15.97
CA VAL A 617 -11.33 13.02 15.61
C VAL A 617 -12.38 12.94 16.72
N GLN A 618 -11.95 12.86 17.99
CA GLN A 618 -12.86 12.84 19.12
C GLN A 618 -13.64 14.16 19.25
N PHE A 619 -12.98 15.30 19.07
CA PHE A 619 -13.61 16.62 19.11
C PHE A 619 -14.69 16.75 18.04
N SER A 620 -14.37 16.40 16.80
CA SER A 620 -15.33 16.35 15.69
C SER A 620 -16.55 15.46 15.99
N LYS A 621 -16.35 14.27 16.58
CA LYS A 621 -17.43 13.38 16.99
C LYS A 621 -18.32 13.98 18.08
N GLU A 622 -17.74 14.66 19.07
CA GLU A 622 -18.49 15.28 20.16
C GLU A 622 -19.29 16.52 19.73
N LEU A 623 -18.75 17.29 18.76
CA LEU A 623 -19.50 18.37 18.10
C LEU A 623 -20.69 17.81 17.32
N LEU A 624 -20.48 16.74 16.55
CA LEU A 624 -21.54 16.12 15.76
C LEU A 624 -22.69 15.61 16.63
N LYS A 625 -22.38 14.98 17.76
CA LYS A 625 -23.39 14.53 18.75
C LYS A 625 -24.27 15.67 19.27
N ARG A 626 -23.77 16.91 19.28
CA ARG A 626 -24.45 18.11 19.76
C ARG A 626 -25.09 18.93 18.64
N GLY A 627 -25.00 18.48 17.39
CA GLY A 627 -25.64 19.12 16.26
C GLY A 627 -24.73 20.03 15.43
N VAL A 628 -23.41 19.87 15.49
CA VAL A 628 -22.46 20.62 14.63
C VAL A 628 -21.55 19.66 13.88
N PHE A 629 -21.61 19.71 12.55
CA PHE A 629 -20.76 18.90 11.68
C PHE A 629 -19.53 19.68 11.20
N ALA A 630 -18.40 19.45 11.88
CA ALA A 630 -17.08 19.94 11.50
C ALA A 630 -16.11 18.75 11.38
N SER A 631 -15.68 18.43 10.17
CA SER A 631 -14.87 17.24 9.89
C SER A 631 -13.43 17.39 10.42
N ALA A 632 -12.92 16.34 11.06
CA ALA A 632 -11.53 16.25 11.45
C ALA A 632 -10.63 15.86 10.27
N ILE A 633 -9.60 16.67 10.05
CA ILE A 633 -8.54 16.47 9.07
C ILE A 633 -7.28 16.00 9.79
N VAL A 634 -6.73 14.88 9.33
CA VAL A 634 -5.56 14.18 9.92
C VAL A 634 -4.66 13.65 8.79
N PHE A 635 -3.51 13.07 9.13
CA PHE A 635 -2.64 12.41 8.15
C PHE A 635 -3.41 11.39 7.30
N PRO A 636 -3.18 11.30 5.98
CA PRO A 636 -2.14 11.97 5.19
C PRO A 636 -2.50 13.36 4.67
N THR A 637 -3.68 13.91 4.98
CA THR A 637 -4.13 15.20 4.44
C THR A 637 -3.40 16.39 5.07
N VAL A 638 -2.98 16.27 6.33
CA VAL A 638 -2.11 17.24 7.03
C VAL A 638 -0.95 16.50 7.68
N PRO A 639 0.20 17.15 7.93
CA PRO A 639 1.33 16.53 8.62
C PRO A 639 0.96 15.94 9.99
N VAL A 640 1.67 14.89 10.41
CA VAL A 640 1.49 14.26 11.72
C VAL A 640 1.68 15.28 12.84
N GLY A 641 0.83 15.25 13.86
CA GLY A 641 0.84 16.19 14.97
C GLY A 641 0.22 17.55 14.66
N THR A 642 -0.43 17.72 13.49
CA THR A 642 -1.13 18.95 13.10
C THR A 642 -2.63 18.75 12.82
N GLY A 643 -3.22 17.73 13.45
CA GLY A 643 -4.63 17.40 13.37
C GLY A 643 -5.52 18.59 13.70
N ARG A 644 -6.59 18.78 12.93
CA ARG A 644 -7.43 19.98 13.01
C ARG A 644 -8.85 19.71 12.56
N LEU A 645 -9.76 20.61 12.91
CA LEU A 645 -11.06 20.71 12.24
C LEU A 645 -10.95 21.82 11.21
N ARG A 646 -11.53 21.61 10.04
CA ARG A 646 -11.60 22.62 8.98
C ARG A 646 -13.03 23.11 8.88
N CYS A 647 -13.32 24.25 9.49
CA CYS A 647 -14.65 24.84 9.47
C CYS A 647 -14.83 25.68 8.21
N MET A 648 -15.92 25.43 7.50
CA MET A 648 -16.22 25.98 6.19
C MET A 648 -17.50 26.78 6.29
N ILE A 649 -17.36 28.11 6.27
CA ILE A 649 -18.48 29.02 6.42
C ILE A 649 -19.12 29.24 5.04
N THR A 650 -20.44 29.19 4.99
CA THR A 650 -21.25 29.62 3.83
C THR A 650 -21.94 30.97 4.09
N ALA A 651 -22.22 31.69 3.01
CA ALA A 651 -23.08 32.86 2.99
C ALA A 651 -24.48 32.56 3.53
N GLU A 652 -24.97 31.33 3.47
CA GLU A 652 -26.33 30.98 3.95
C GLU A 652 -26.45 30.83 5.47
N HIS A 653 -25.35 30.74 6.21
CA HIS A 653 -25.45 30.67 7.67
C HIS A 653 -26.08 31.94 8.22
N SER A 654 -27.07 31.78 9.10
CA SER A 654 -27.53 32.88 9.93
C SER A 654 -26.52 33.14 11.05
N LYS A 655 -26.53 34.35 11.62
CA LYS A 655 -25.75 34.64 12.83
C LYS A 655 -26.17 33.76 14.01
N GLU A 656 -27.41 33.29 14.04
CA GLU A 656 -27.90 32.37 15.07
C GLU A 656 -27.29 30.98 14.93
N ASP A 657 -27.17 30.46 13.70
CA ASP A 657 -26.46 29.20 13.43
C ASP A 657 -25.02 29.28 13.91
N LEU A 658 -24.31 30.36 13.56
CA LEU A 658 -22.92 30.54 13.95
C LEU A 658 -22.76 30.69 15.46
N LYS A 659 -23.63 31.46 16.14
CA LYS A 659 -23.62 31.57 17.61
C LYS A 659 -23.86 30.23 18.29
N LYS A 660 -24.83 29.45 17.80
CA LYS A 660 -25.11 28.11 18.32
C LYS A 660 -23.91 27.18 18.11
N ALA A 661 -23.28 27.23 16.95
CA ALA A 661 -22.08 26.45 16.68
C ALA A 661 -20.94 26.84 17.62
N VAL A 662 -20.64 28.14 17.77
CA VAL A 662 -19.62 28.65 18.70
C VAL A 662 -19.89 28.18 20.13
N GLY A 663 -21.12 28.25 20.62
CA GLY A 663 -21.47 27.77 21.97
C GLY A 663 -21.22 26.27 22.16
N ILE A 664 -21.50 25.46 21.13
CA ILE A 664 -21.19 24.02 21.15
C ILE A 664 -19.67 23.78 21.11
N PHE A 665 -18.93 24.55 20.32
CA PHE A 665 -17.46 24.53 20.32
C PHE A 665 -16.90 24.85 21.71
N GLU A 666 -17.42 25.88 22.38
CA GLU A 666 -17.03 26.27 23.73
C GLU A 666 -17.26 25.13 24.74
N GLU A 667 -18.47 24.56 24.77
CA GLU A 667 -18.83 23.48 25.70
C GLU A 667 -17.90 22.28 25.54
N VAL A 668 -17.72 21.81 24.30
CA VAL A 668 -16.90 20.63 24.02
C VAL A 668 -15.41 20.95 24.23
N GLY A 669 -14.95 22.14 23.83
CA GLY A 669 -13.58 22.60 23.99
C GLY A 669 -13.14 22.59 25.45
N LYS A 670 -13.94 23.19 26.34
CA LYS A 670 -13.71 23.18 27.79
C LYS A 670 -13.72 21.76 28.36
N LYS A 671 -14.70 20.94 27.96
CA LYS A 671 -14.80 19.54 28.41
C LYS A 671 -13.57 18.70 28.03
N MET A 672 -12.97 18.99 26.89
CA MET A 672 -11.80 18.26 26.38
C MET A 672 -10.46 18.92 26.76
N GLY A 673 -10.47 20.05 27.49
CA GLY A 673 -9.27 20.79 27.89
C GLY A 673 -8.51 21.38 26.70
N LEU A 674 -9.23 21.79 25.66
CA LEU A 674 -8.67 22.44 24.47
C LEU A 674 -8.60 23.97 24.62
N ILE A 675 -9.43 24.53 25.51
CA ILE A 675 -9.52 25.95 25.88
C ILE A 675 -9.80 26.08 27.38
#